data_AF-A0A8C7A963-F1
#
_entry.id   AF-A0A8C7A963-F1
#
_cell.length_a   1.000
_cell.length_b   1.000
_cell.length_c   1.000
_cell.angle_alpha   90.00
_cell.angle_beta   90.00
_cell.angle_gamma   90.00
#
_symmetry.space_group_name_H-M   'P 1'
#
loop_
_entity.id
_entity.type
_entity.pdbx_description
1 polymer ?
#
loop_
_entity_poly.entity_id
_entity_poly.type
_entity_poly.pdbx_seq_one_letter_code
_entity_poly.pdbx_strand_id
1 'polypeptide(L)'
;HPGPEEAGSGRYGSRYTIDMGVDEDDDGFEDYLDLDVSFEEVKPLPALKGGNRKYLVESRKEHRSNPKTAPRLVPHTLASLPMTTVAPQPTPAERKGKKVMAIMPRLFDMSCDEVICSADSFCINDYTWGGSRCHCNLGKGGVSCSEDIVIQYPQFFGHSYVTFEPLKNSYQAFQITLEFRAEAEDGLLLYCGENENGRGDFMSLAIIRRSLQFRFNCGTGVAIIISESKIKLGAWHTVTLYRDGLKGLLQVNNGTPVSGQSQGQYSKITFRTPLYLGGAPNAYWLVRATGTNRGFQGCVQSLTVNGKRIDMRPWPLGKALSGADVGECSSGLCDEASCINGGTCTAVKADSYICLCPLGFKGRHCEDAFSLIIPQFRESLRSYAATPWPLEPQHYLSFTEFEITFRPDSGDGVLLYSYDTASKDFLSINMAGGHVEFRFDCGSWTGVLRSEDPLTLGRWHELHVSRTAKNGILQVDKQKVVEAMAEGGFTQIKCNTDIFIGGVPNYDDVKKNSGILKPFSGSIQKIILNDRTIHLKHDFTWGVNVENAAHPCVAGPCAHGGSCRPRKESYECDCPLGFEGLHCQKAITEAIEIPQFMGRSYLIYDNPDILKRVSGSRSNAFMRFKTTAKDGLLLWRGDSPMRPNSDFISLGLRDGALVFSYNLGSGVASIMVNGSFSDGRWHRVKAVRDGQSGKITVDDYGARTGKSPGMMRQLNINGALYVGGMKEIALHTNRQYMRGLVGCISHFTLSTDYHVSLVEDAVDGKNINTCGAK
;
A
#
# COMPACT_ATOMS: atom_id res chain seq x y z
N HIS A 1 18.23 -30.06 44.76
CA HIS A 1 17.38 -30.91 45.62
C HIS A 1 15.96 -30.87 45.07
N PRO A 2 15.26 -32.01 44.93
CA PRO A 2 13.93 -32.10 44.29
C PRO A 2 12.78 -32.48 45.26
N GLY A 3 11.54 -32.38 44.75
CA GLY A 3 10.29 -32.93 45.32
C GLY A 3 9.57 -32.02 46.34
N PRO A 4 8.31 -32.32 46.74
CA PRO A 4 7.35 -33.35 46.28
C PRO A 4 6.05 -32.70 45.67
N GLU A 5 4.98 -33.35 45.17
CA GLU A 5 4.65 -34.70 44.61
C GLU A 5 3.29 -34.60 43.84
N GLU A 6 2.58 -35.74 43.62
CA GLU A 6 1.22 -35.92 43.06
C GLU A 6 0.98 -35.75 41.54
N ALA A 7 0.02 -36.43 40.89
CA ALA A 7 -0.55 -37.79 41.01
C ALA A 7 -1.59 -38.01 39.88
N GLY A 8 -1.80 -39.24 39.40
CA GLY A 8 -2.94 -39.58 38.52
C GLY A 8 -2.61 -40.55 37.37
N SER A 9 -3.29 -41.70 37.32
CA SER A 9 -3.09 -42.76 36.33
C SER A 9 -4.39 -43.08 35.59
N GLY A 10 -4.29 -43.72 34.41
CA GLY A 10 -5.46 -44.27 33.71
C GLY A 10 -5.38 -44.29 32.18
N ARG A 11 -4.89 -45.38 31.60
CA ARG A 11 -5.23 -45.81 30.22
C ARG A 11 -5.56 -47.29 30.23
N TYR A 12 -6.67 -47.66 29.59
CA TYR A 12 -7.00 -49.05 29.26
C TYR A 12 -6.53 -49.40 27.84
N GLY A 13 -6.44 -50.69 27.53
CA GLY A 13 -6.03 -51.21 26.22
C GLY A 13 -7.07 -50.97 25.10
N SER A 14 -6.86 -51.47 23.88
CA SER A 14 -6.41 -52.85 23.58
C SER A 14 -5.26 -52.97 22.57
N ARG A 15 -4.66 -54.18 22.53
CA ARG A 15 -3.71 -54.65 21.51
C ARG A 15 -4.43 -55.15 20.26
N TYR A 16 -3.74 -55.19 19.12
CA TYR A 16 -3.43 -56.45 18.43
C TYR A 16 -2.00 -56.41 17.88
N THR A 17 -1.42 -57.57 17.58
CA THR A 17 0.00 -57.77 17.23
C THR A 17 0.15 -59.07 16.44
N ILE A 18 1.01 -59.08 15.41
CA ILE A 18 1.66 -60.22 14.68
C ILE A 18 2.01 -59.71 13.26
N ASP A 19 3.08 -60.14 12.57
CA ASP A 19 4.47 -60.40 12.98
C ASP A 19 5.36 -60.36 11.70
N MET A 20 6.67 -60.63 11.83
CA MET A 20 7.70 -60.57 10.78
C MET A 20 7.40 -61.33 9.47
N GLY A 21 7.98 -60.82 8.37
CA GLY A 21 8.21 -61.52 7.10
C GLY A 21 9.16 -60.71 6.21
N VAL A 22 10.23 -61.33 5.71
CA VAL A 22 11.24 -60.77 4.79
C VAL A 22 11.41 -61.78 3.66
N ASP A 23 11.64 -61.31 2.43
CA ASP A 23 12.58 -61.87 1.43
C ASP A 23 12.62 -60.95 0.18
N GLU A 24 13.53 -61.24 -0.77
CA GLU A 24 14.00 -60.33 -1.84
C GLU A 24 13.50 -60.72 -3.26
N ASP A 25 14.16 -60.17 -4.30
CA ASP A 25 14.18 -60.57 -5.72
C ASP A 25 13.03 -60.22 -6.71
N ASP A 26 13.23 -59.07 -7.37
CA ASP A 26 13.42 -58.84 -8.83
C ASP A 26 12.32 -59.12 -9.91
N ASP A 27 12.62 -58.61 -11.13
CA ASP A 27 12.06 -58.85 -12.48
C ASP A 27 10.61 -58.39 -12.86
N GLY A 28 10.55 -57.38 -13.75
CA GLY A 28 10.24 -57.68 -15.15
C GLY A 28 8.83 -57.46 -15.76
N PHE A 29 8.64 -56.31 -16.41
CA PHE A 29 7.81 -56.06 -17.63
C PHE A 29 6.24 -56.16 -17.62
N GLU A 30 5.63 -55.10 -18.20
CA GLU A 30 4.48 -54.97 -19.15
C GLU A 30 3.39 -56.08 -19.26
N ASP A 31 2.10 -55.82 -19.54
CA ASP A 31 1.46 -54.67 -20.19
C ASP A 31 -0.10 -54.57 -19.94
N TYR A 32 -0.74 -53.48 -20.41
CA TYR A 32 -2.18 -53.18 -20.54
C TYR A 32 -3.13 -53.18 -19.31
N LEU A 33 -3.78 -52.03 -19.09
CA LEU A 33 -5.16 -51.80 -19.59
C LEU A 33 -5.60 -50.33 -19.48
N ASP A 34 -6.28 -49.83 -20.52
CA ASP A 34 -6.69 -48.42 -20.64
C ASP A 34 -7.92 -48.06 -19.79
N LEU A 35 -7.97 -46.80 -19.35
CA LEU A 35 -9.21 -46.11 -18.95
C LEU A 35 -9.16 -44.63 -19.36
N ASP A 36 -9.67 -44.34 -20.56
CA ASP A 36 -9.88 -42.97 -21.05
C ASP A 36 -10.79 -42.15 -20.14
N VAL A 37 -10.38 -40.92 -19.82
CA VAL A 37 -11.25 -39.88 -19.26
C VAL A 37 -11.15 -38.63 -20.12
N SER A 38 -12.10 -38.47 -21.02
CA SER A 38 -12.17 -37.33 -21.94
C SER A 38 -12.51 -36.02 -21.22
N PHE A 39 -11.67 -34.99 -21.40
CA PHE A 39 -12.05 -33.60 -21.13
C PHE A 39 -12.54 -32.93 -22.42
N GLU A 40 -13.66 -32.20 -22.35
CA GLU A 40 -14.22 -31.51 -23.52
C GLU A 40 -13.40 -30.28 -23.93
N GLU A 41 -13.03 -30.22 -25.21
CA GLU A 41 -12.44 -29.01 -25.81
C GLU A 41 -13.48 -27.89 -25.99
N VAL A 42 -13.34 -26.80 -25.24
CA VAL A 42 -14.12 -25.58 -25.48
C VAL A 42 -13.60 -24.88 -26.75
N LYS A 43 -14.29 -25.10 -27.87
CA LYS A 43 -13.92 -24.55 -29.19
C LYS A 43 -13.96 -23.00 -29.21
N PRO A 44 -12.94 -22.33 -29.76
CA PRO A 44 -12.97 -20.89 -29.99
C PRO A 44 -13.86 -20.54 -31.20
N LEU A 45 -14.61 -19.43 -31.08
CA LEU A 45 -15.36 -18.83 -32.19
C LEU A 45 -14.55 -17.72 -32.90
N PRO A 46 -14.87 -17.39 -34.17
CA PRO A 46 -13.83 -17.20 -35.18
C PRO A 46 -13.35 -15.76 -35.41
N ALA A 47 -12.14 -15.65 -35.98
CA ALA A 47 -11.56 -14.38 -36.41
C ALA A 47 -12.27 -13.78 -37.64
N LEU A 48 -12.67 -12.51 -37.55
CA LEU A 48 -13.12 -11.71 -38.69
C LEU A 48 -11.93 -11.05 -39.39
N LYS A 49 -11.83 -11.20 -40.72
CA LYS A 49 -10.78 -10.58 -41.53
C LYS A 49 -11.01 -9.07 -41.69
N GLY A 50 -9.91 -8.31 -41.67
CA GLY A 50 -9.94 -6.85 -41.61
C GLY A 50 -10.44 -6.14 -42.87
N GLY A 51 -10.82 -4.87 -42.70
CA GLY A 51 -11.15 -3.93 -43.78
C GLY A 51 -10.33 -2.65 -43.65
N ASN A 52 -9.70 -2.23 -44.75
CA ASN A 52 -8.86 -1.03 -44.79
C ASN A 52 -9.67 0.26 -44.55
N ARG A 53 -9.26 1.08 -43.57
CA ARG A 53 -9.57 2.51 -43.52
C ARG A 53 -8.31 3.33 -43.29
N LYS A 54 -7.88 4.03 -44.34
CA LYS A 54 -6.86 5.08 -44.26
C LYS A 54 -7.43 6.23 -43.42
N TYR A 55 -6.74 6.64 -42.36
CA TYR A 55 -6.99 7.94 -41.75
C TYR A 55 -6.21 9.01 -42.54
N LEU A 56 -6.93 10.04 -42.97
CA LEU A 56 -6.35 11.18 -43.66
C LEU A 56 -5.76 12.13 -42.61
N VAL A 57 -4.46 12.44 -42.72
CA VAL A 57 -3.84 13.49 -41.89
C VAL A 57 -4.09 14.83 -42.57
N GLU A 58 -5.04 15.61 -42.05
CA GLU A 58 -5.31 16.97 -42.52
C GLU A 58 -4.58 17.98 -41.63
N SER A 59 -3.63 18.73 -42.20
CA SER A 59 -2.80 19.67 -41.44
C SER A 59 -3.52 20.98 -41.15
N ARG A 60 -3.62 21.38 -39.88
CA ARG A 60 -3.84 22.79 -39.51
C ARG A 60 -2.50 23.47 -39.21
N LYS A 61 -2.17 24.47 -40.02
CA LYS A 61 -0.98 25.32 -39.83
C LYS A 61 -1.22 26.28 -38.67
N GLU A 62 -0.20 26.50 -37.85
CA GLU A 62 -0.15 27.64 -36.95
C GLU A 62 0.04 28.96 -37.72
N HIS A 63 -0.48 30.06 -37.16
CA HIS A 63 -0.06 31.40 -37.53
C HIS A 63 0.34 32.19 -36.28
N ARG A 64 1.60 32.64 -36.27
CA ARG A 64 2.15 33.52 -35.23
C ARG A 64 1.43 34.86 -35.23
N SER A 65 1.16 35.38 -34.04
CA SER A 65 1.34 36.81 -33.76
C SER A 65 1.73 37.02 -32.30
N ASN A 66 2.46 38.11 -32.03
CA ASN A 66 2.93 38.55 -30.72
C ASN A 66 3.11 40.07 -30.84
N PRO A 67 2.58 40.89 -29.92
CA PRO A 67 3.55 41.64 -29.10
C PRO A 67 3.13 41.98 -27.66
N LYS A 68 4.15 42.00 -26.80
CA LYS A 68 4.36 42.83 -25.59
C LYS A 68 3.30 43.89 -25.25
N THR A 69 2.80 43.88 -24.01
CA THR A 69 2.77 45.09 -23.13
C THR A 69 2.76 44.66 -21.65
N ALA A 70 3.07 45.60 -20.73
CA ALA A 70 3.21 45.39 -19.28
C ALA A 70 2.42 46.50 -18.50
N PRO A 71 2.30 46.47 -17.15
CA PRO A 71 0.97 46.47 -16.53
C PRO A 71 0.57 47.77 -15.79
N ARG A 72 -0.69 47.83 -15.32
CA ARG A 72 -1.21 48.88 -14.42
C ARG A 72 -2.31 48.38 -13.48
N LEU A 73 -2.54 49.14 -12.40
CA LEU A 73 -3.34 48.80 -11.20
C LEU A 73 -4.26 50.00 -10.81
N VAL A 74 -5.24 49.91 -9.90
CA VAL A 74 -5.49 48.84 -8.91
C VAL A 74 -6.90 48.20 -8.91
N PRO A 75 -8.00 48.85 -8.47
CA PRO A 75 -8.90 48.11 -7.57
C PRO A 75 -10.38 48.00 -7.98
N HIS A 76 -11.05 46.96 -7.49
CA HIS A 76 -12.50 46.94 -7.32
C HIS A 76 -12.89 46.58 -5.88
N THR A 77 -13.95 47.24 -5.41
CA THR A 77 -14.42 47.25 -4.01
C THR A 77 -15.60 46.28 -3.82
N LEU A 78 -16.00 46.02 -2.57
CA LEU A 78 -17.21 45.23 -2.27
C LEU A 78 -18.47 45.88 -2.86
N ALA A 79 -19.43 45.03 -3.27
CA ALA A 79 -20.82 45.39 -3.53
C ALA A 79 -21.76 44.29 -2.95
N SER A 80 -23.01 44.64 -2.66
CA SER A 80 -23.91 43.88 -1.80
C SER A 80 -25.04 43.12 -2.52
N LEU A 81 -25.72 42.24 -1.78
CA LEU A 81 -26.95 41.55 -2.16
C LEU A 81 -28.07 42.51 -2.61
N PRO A 82 -28.89 42.12 -3.60
CA PRO A 82 -30.28 42.56 -3.76
C PRO A 82 -31.28 41.51 -3.23
N MET A 83 -32.47 41.97 -2.81
CA MET A 83 -33.66 41.12 -2.56
C MET A 83 -34.72 41.34 -3.66
N THR A 84 -35.88 40.66 -3.51
CA THR A 84 -37.08 40.64 -4.40
C THR A 84 -36.99 39.65 -5.58
N THR A 85 -38.07 38.99 -6.04
CA THR A 85 -39.51 39.06 -5.67
C THR A 85 -40.19 37.68 -5.78
N VAL A 86 -41.40 37.52 -5.23
CA VAL A 86 -42.22 36.30 -5.34
C VAL A 86 -43.02 36.25 -6.65
N ALA A 87 -43.10 35.07 -7.28
CA ALA A 87 -43.97 34.75 -8.42
C ALA A 87 -44.51 33.30 -8.32
N PRO A 88 -45.61 32.91 -9.01
CA PRO A 88 -46.47 31.80 -8.57
C PRO A 88 -46.05 30.37 -8.95
N GLN A 89 -46.71 29.40 -8.31
CA GLN A 89 -46.60 27.95 -8.58
C GLN A 89 -47.19 27.56 -9.95
N PRO A 90 -46.60 26.59 -10.68
CA PRO A 90 -47.25 25.89 -11.78
C PRO A 90 -48.10 24.70 -11.27
N THR A 91 -49.33 24.57 -11.78
CA THR A 91 -50.20 23.41 -11.52
C THR A 91 -49.72 22.14 -12.26
N PRO A 92 -49.73 20.95 -11.63
CA PRO A 92 -49.38 19.70 -12.32
C PRO A 92 -50.41 19.29 -13.39
N ALA A 93 -49.96 18.84 -14.55
CA ALA A 93 -50.81 18.24 -15.58
C ALA A 93 -51.11 16.75 -15.28
N GLU A 94 -52.29 16.27 -15.69
CA GLU A 94 -52.68 14.87 -15.48
C GLU A 94 -51.73 13.86 -16.17
N ARG A 95 -51.34 12.81 -15.45
CA ARG A 95 -51.00 11.50 -16.04
C ARG A 95 -51.82 10.40 -15.37
N LYS A 96 -52.81 9.89 -16.10
CA LYS A 96 -53.64 8.76 -15.66
C LYS A 96 -52.83 7.46 -15.74
N GLY A 97 -52.53 6.87 -14.59
CA GLY A 97 -51.82 5.59 -14.48
C GLY A 97 -52.18 4.88 -13.17
N LYS A 98 -53.32 4.17 -13.14
CA LYS A 98 -53.79 3.47 -11.93
C LYS A 98 -52.87 2.29 -11.56
N LYS A 99 -52.00 2.48 -10.59
CA LYS A 99 -51.81 1.49 -9.52
C LYS A 99 -52.37 2.08 -8.23
N VAL A 100 -53.26 1.34 -7.57
CA VAL A 100 -53.73 1.69 -6.23
C VAL A 100 -52.57 1.42 -5.28
N MET A 101 -51.90 2.47 -4.80
CA MET A 101 -51.14 2.34 -3.57
C MET A 101 -52.14 2.10 -2.46
N ALA A 102 -52.14 0.89 -1.91
CA ALA A 102 -52.86 0.61 -0.68
C ALA A 102 -52.29 1.53 0.40
N ILE A 103 -53.17 2.27 1.09
CA ILE A 103 -52.79 3.01 2.29
C ILE A 103 -52.52 1.95 3.35
N MET A 104 -51.24 1.64 3.58
CA MET A 104 -50.86 0.82 4.74
C MET A 104 -51.31 1.57 6.01
N PRO A 105 -52.07 0.93 6.91
CA PRO A 105 -52.32 1.51 8.22
C PRO A 105 -50.98 1.68 8.96
N ARG A 106 -50.90 2.68 9.83
CA ARG A 106 -49.69 2.95 10.60
C ARG A 106 -49.45 1.82 11.59
N LEU A 107 -48.28 1.18 11.52
CA LEU A 107 -47.89 0.01 12.32
C LEU A 107 -47.53 0.34 13.79
N PHE A 108 -48.18 1.35 14.39
CA PHE A 108 -47.73 2.03 15.62
C PHE A 108 -48.72 1.93 16.80
N ASP A 109 -49.69 1.02 16.75
CA ASP A 109 -50.67 0.78 17.84
C ASP A 109 -50.77 -0.71 18.25
N MET A 110 -49.93 -1.59 17.70
CA MET A 110 -49.95 -3.05 17.96
C MET A 110 -49.28 -3.40 19.29
N SER A 111 -49.81 -4.38 20.02
CA SER A 111 -49.18 -4.90 21.26
C SER A 111 -48.03 -5.87 20.95
N CYS A 112 -47.22 -6.19 21.97
CA CYS A 112 -46.18 -7.22 21.83
C CYS A 112 -46.69 -8.64 21.61
N ASP A 113 -48.00 -8.87 21.70
CA ASP A 113 -48.64 -10.14 21.35
C ASP A 113 -48.80 -10.29 19.82
N GLU A 114 -48.77 -9.16 19.08
CA GLU A 114 -48.94 -9.10 17.63
C GLU A 114 -47.63 -8.74 16.88
N VAL A 115 -46.68 -8.07 17.54
CA VAL A 115 -45.41 -7.64 16.93
C VAL A 115 -44.37 -8.77 16.91
N ILE A 116 -43.99 -9.17 15.69
CA ILE A 116 -43.02 -10.25 15.44
C ILE A 116 -41.60 -9.68 15.35
N CYS A 117 -40.73 -10.11 16.25
CA CYS A 117 -39.30 -9.80 16.26
C CYS A 117 -38.44 -10.98 15.78
N SER A 118 -37.22 -10.68 15.31
CA SER A 118 -36.18 -11.67 15.05
C SER A 118 -35.87 -12.51 16.29
N ALA A 119 -35.46 -13.78 16.11
CA ALA A 119 -35.41 -14.79 17.18
C ALA A 119 -34.51 -14.43 18.38
N ASP A 120 -33.46 -13.64 18.18
CA ASP A 120 -32.56 -13.17 19.24
C ASP A 120 -33.03 -11.85 19.91
N SER A 121 -34.15 -11.28 19.48
CA SER A 121 -34.69 -9.98 19.89
C SER A 121 -36.05 -10.13 20.57
N PHE A 122 -36.39 -9.24 21.50
CA PHE A 122 -37.67 -9.26 22.21
C PHE A 122 -38.48 -7.99 21.93
N CYS A 123 -39.81 -8.09 22.02
CA CYS A 123 -40.68 -6.91 21.91
C CYS A 123 -40.76 -6.17 23.25
N ILE A 124 -40.85 -4.84 23.19
CA ILE A 124 -41.21 -3.96 24.31
C ILE A 124 -42.29 -2.96 23.91
N ASN A 125 -43.20 -2.63 24.84
CA ASN A 125 -44.20 -1.58 24.63
C ASN A 125 -43.52 -0.20 24.56
N ASP A 126 -43.85 0.62 23.56
CA ASP A 126 -43.30 1.96 23.41
C ASP A 126 -44.23 3.00 24.05
N TYR A 127 -44.02 3.24 25.34
CA TYR A 127 -44.75 4.27 26.09
C TYR A 127 -44.40 5.72 25.68
N THR A 128 -43.49 5.93 24.72
CA THR A 128 -43.11 7.27 24.23
C THR A 128 -43.75 7.64 22.90
N TRP A 129 -44.06 6.67 22.03
CA TRP A 129 -44.71 6.89 20.73
C TRP A 129 -46.04 6.15 20.52
N GLY A 130 -46.35 5.13 21.33
CA GLY A 130 -47.54 4.28 21.17
C GLY A 130 -47.19 2.87 20.65
N GLY A 131 -48.10 1.92 20.87
CA GLY A 131 -47.93 0.52 20.48
C GLY A 131 -46.72 -0.16 21.11
N SER A 132 -45.98 -0.89 20.29
CA SER A 132 -44.80 -1.65 20.71
C SER A 132 -43.75 -1.73 19.59
N ARG A 133 -42.51 -2.08 19.97
CA ARG A 133 -41.36 -2.17 19.07
C ARG A 133 -40.45 -3.33 19.46
N CYS A 134 -39.70 -3.85 18.50
CA CYS A 134 -38.63 -4.78 18.80
C CYS A 134 -37.43 -4.06 19.43
N HIS A 135 -36.77 -4.73 20.38
CA HIS A 135 -35.53 -4.31 21.02
C HIS A 135 -34.36 -5.03 20.34
N CYS A 136 -33.59 -4.31 19.53
CA CYS A 136 -32.60 -4.91 18.65
C CYS A 136 -31.25 -5.04 19.34
N ASN A 137 -30.69 -6.25 19.37
CA ASN A 137 -29.31 -6.47 19.80
C ASN A 137 -28.33 -5.66 18.92
N LEU A 138 -27.21 -5.24 19.50
CA LEU A 138 -26.13 -4.54 18.79
C LEU A 138 -25.73 -5.26 17.49
N GLY A 139 -25.83 -4.57 16.35
CA GLY A 139 -25.57 -5.13 15.02
C GLY A 139 -26.83 -5.58 14.27
N LYS A 140 -28.02 -5.56 14.90
CA LYS A 140 -29.32 -5.76 14.25
C LYS A 140 -30.12 -4.46 14.17
N GLY A 141 -30.88 -4.31 13.07
CA GLY A 141 -31.74 -3.17 12.77
C GLY A 141 -33.00 -3.55 12.00
N GLY A 142 -33.70 -2.54 11.50
CA GLY A 142 -35.04 -2.68 10.92
C GLY A 142 -36.13 -2.83 11.97
N VAL A 143 -37.40 -2.67 11.57
CA VAL A 143 -38.56 -2.66 12.49
C VAL A 143 -38.71 -3.97 13.29
N SER A 144 -38.28 -5.09 12.70
CA SER A 144 -38.32 -6.45 13.25
C SER A 144 -36.96 -6.96 13.77
N CYS A 145 -35.91 -6.12 13.84
CA CYS A 145 -34.53 -6.53 14.18
C CYS A 145 -33.94 -7.64 13.29
N SER A 146 -34.38 -7.72 12.04
CA SER A 146 -33.99 -8.75 11.07
C SER A 146 -32.87 -8.33 10.13
N GLU A 147 -32.57 -7.03 10.03
CA GLU A 147 -31.51 -6.48 9.17
C GLU A 147 -30.17 -6.49 9.89
N ASP A 148 -29.08 -6.87 9.21
CA ASP A 148 -27.72 -6.74 9.74
C ASP A 148 -27.15 -5.35 9.44
N ILE A 149 -26.66 -4.65 10.48
CA ILE A 149 -26.17 -3.27 10.38
C ILE A 149 -24.70 -3.16 10.80
N VAL A 150 -23.87 -2.60 9.91
CA VAL A 150 -22.43 -2.38 10.14
C VAL A 150 -22.23 -1.05 10.87
N ILE A 151 -22.28 -1.11 12.19
CA ILE A 151 -22.13 0.06 13.07
C ILE A 151 -20.65 0.43 13.23
N GLN A 152 -20.19 1.49 12.56
CA GLN A 152 -18.88 2.14 12.69
C GLN A 152 -18.94 3.43 13.55
N TYR A 153 -20.04 4.19 13.47
CA TYR A 153 -20.30 5.40 14.26
C TYR A 153 -21.71 5.31 14.88
N PRO A 154 -21.83 4.86 16.15
CA PRO A 154 -23.12 4.51 16.72
C PRO A 154 -24.07 5.71 16.86
N GLN A 155 -25.30 5.49 16.37
CA GLN A 155 -26.46 6.36 16.54
C GLN A 155 -27.32 5.88 17.71
N PHE A 156 -27.82 6.82 18.49
CA PHE A 156 -28.66 6.56 19.66
C PHE A 156 -29.99 7.31 19.53
N PHE A 157 -31.09 6.65 19.92
CA PHE A 157 -32.46 7.13 19.76
C PHE A 157 -33.14 7.45 21.10
N GLY A 158 -32.38 7.82 22.14
CA GLY A 158 -32.90 8.17 23.47
C GLY A 158 -33.24 6.99 24.38
N HIS A 159 -33.36 5.78 23.83
CA HIS A 159 -33.50 4.50 24.56
C HIS A 159 -32.31 3.55 24.33
N SER A 160 -31.51 3.77 23.28
CA SER A 160 -30.38 2.94 22.86
C SER A 160 -29.20 2.96 23.84
N TYR A 161 -28.35 1.94 23.82
CA TYR A 161 -27.06 1.96 24.53
C TYR A 161 -26.02 1.00 23.90
N VAL A 162 -24.74 1.27 24.15
CA VAL A 162 -23.62 0.35 23.87
C VAL A 162 -22.89 0.05 25.18
N THR A 163 -22.36 -1.16 25.35
CA THR A 163 -21.56 -1.56 26.52
C THR A 163 -20.13 -1.96 26.15
N PHE A 164 -19.19 -1.57 27.00
CA PHE A 164 -17.76 -1.94 26.94
C PHE A 164 -17.34 -2.58 28.27
N GLU A 165 -16.13 -3.15 28.32
CA GLU A 165 -15.56 -3.62 29.60
C GLU A 165 -15.62 -2.53 30.69
N PRO A 166 -15.80 -2.91 31.97
CA PRO A 166 -15.66 -1.98 33.09
C PRO A 166 -14.32 -1.22 33.04
N LEU A 167 -14.30 0.00 33.57
CA LEU A 167 -13.11 0.89 33.59
C LEU A 167 -11.99 0.36 34.52
N LYS A 168 -11.30 -0.69 34.07
CA LYS A 168 -10.13 -1.29 34.74
C LYS A 168 -9.04 -0.25 34.99
N ASN A 169 -8.29 -0.43 36.08
CA ASN A 169 -7.18 0.43 36.54
C ASN A 169 -7.50 1.92 36.76
N SER A 170 -8.77 2.33 36.64
CA SER A 170 -9.21 3.74 36.68
C SER A 170 -9.56 4.23 38.08
N TYR A 171 -9.12 3.52 39.13
CA TYR A 171 -9.54 3.75 40.52
C TYR A 171 -8.90 4.98 41.16
N GLN A 172 -7.73 5.40 40.70
CA GLN A 172 -7.03 6.60 41.20
C GLN A 172 -7.24 7.77 40.24
N ALA A 173 -6.98 7.57 38.95
CA ALA A 173 -7.18 8.59 37.93
C ALA A 173 -7.72 7.99 36.63
N PHE A 174 -8.43 8.81 35.86
CA PHE A 174 -8.81 8.49 34.48
C PHE A 174 -8.99 9.75 33.63
N GLN A 175 -8.83 9.60 32.32
CA GLN A 175 -9.20 10.58 31.32
C GLN A 175 -10.11 9.93 30.29
N ILE A 176 -11.25 10.56 29.96
CA ILE A 176 -12.14 10.11 28.89
C ILE A 176 -12.36 11.30 27.95
N THR A 177 -12.27 11.08 26.64
CA THR A 177 -12.62 12.08 25.62
C THR A 177 -13.63 11.48 24.66
N LEU A 178 -14.71 12.22 24.41
CA LEU A 178 -15.86 11.81 23.62
C LEU A 178 -16.15 12.87 22.55
N GLU A 179 -16.40 12.45 21.32
CA GLU A 179 -16.89 13.31 20.22
C GLU A 179 -18.32 12.91 19.86
N PHE A 180 -19.27 13.83 20.04
CA PHE A 180 -20.69 13.57 19.88
C PHE A 180 -21.45 14.72 19.21
N ARG A 181 -22.58 14.41 18.56
CA ARG A 181 -23.53 15.35 17.96
C ARG A 181 -24.90 15.12 18.57
N ALA A 182 -25.37 16.02 19.42
CA ALA A 182 -26.63 15.86 20.14
C ALA A 182 -27.84 16.35 19.34
N GLU A 183 -28.95 15.64 19.44
CA GLU A 183 -30.23 16.00 18.82
C GLU A 183 -31.30 16.39 19.86
N ALA A 184 -31.14 16.00 21.13
CA ALA A 184 -32.01 16.35 22.26
C ALA A 184 -31.34 17.26 23.30
N GLU A 185 -32.13 18.02 24.08
CA GLU A 185 -31.62 18.91 25.13
C GLU A 185 -31.17 18.20 26.43
N ASP A 186 -31.64 16.97 26.64
CA ASP A 186 -31.34 16.10 27.79
C ASP A 186 -30.94 14.70 27.28
N GLY A 187 -29.96 14.05 27.92
CA GLY A 187 -29.62 12.64 27.61
C GLY A 187 -28.34 12.12 28.26
N LEU A 188 -28.34 10.85 28.66
CA LEU A 188 -27.20 10.15 29.26
C LEU A 188 -26.14 9.75 28.20
N LEU A 189 -24.96 10.36 28.25
CA LEU A 189 -23.84 10.06 27.35
C LEU A 189 -22.98 8.90 27.86
N LEU A 190 -22.65 8.86 29.15
CA LEU A 190 -21.81 7.82 29.76
C LEU A 190 -22.31 7.44 31.16
N TYR A 191 -22.20 6.16 31.51
CA TYR A 191 -22.37 5.67 32.88
C TYR A 191 -21.44 4.49 33.18
N CYS A 192 -20.83 4.46 34.36
CA CYS A 192 -20.14 3.29 34.91
C CYS A 192 -20.14 3.36 36.44
N GLY A 193 -20.37 2.25 37.16
CA GLY A 193 -20.45 2.27 38.61
C GLY A 193 -20.23 0.91 39.27
N GLU A 194 -20.42 0.86 40.59
CA GLU A 194 -20.32 -0.38 41.37
C GLU A 194 -21.54 -1.30 41.17
N ASN A 195 -22.70 -0.74 40.83
CA ASN A 195 -23.93 -1.50 40.55
C ASN A 195 -24.85 -0.74 39.56
N GLU A 196 -25.83 -1.45 39.03
CA GLU A 196 -26.79 -0.95 38.04
C GLU A 196 -27.81 0.06 38.60
N ASN A 197 -27.84 0.25 39.92
CA ASN A 197 -28.80 1.11 40.62
C ASN A 197 -28.22 2.49 41.01
N GLY A 198 -27.01 2.83 40.57
CA GLY A 198 -26.36 4.12 40.86
C GLY A 198 -26.09 4.37 42.35
N ARG A 199 -26.00 3.31 43.17
CA ARG A 199 -25.64 3.40 44.59
C ARG A 199 -24.14 3.15 44.78
N GLY A 200 -23.52 3.74 45.79
CA GLY A 200 -22.08 3.60 46.01
C GLY A 200 -21.27 4.38 44.96
N ASP A 201 -20.16 3.80 44.53
CA ASP A 201 -19.25 4.42 43.55
C ASP A 201 -19.87 4.48 42.15
N PHE A 202 -19.75 5.62 41.48
CA PHE A 202 -20.14 5.80 40.07
C PHE A 202 -19.46 6.98 39.41
N MET A 203 -19.44 6.96 38.08
CA MET A 203 -19.23 8.13 37.22
C MET A 203 -20.36 8.20 36.17
N SER A 204 -20.74 9.41 35.77
CA SER A 204 -21.69 9.64 34.70
C SER A 204 -21.41 10.94 33.95
N LEU A 205 -21.76 10.97 32.67
CA LEU A 205 -21.83 12.19 31.87
C LEU A 205 -23.21 12.28 31.25
N ALA A 206 -23.91 13.38 31.49
CA ALA A 206 -25.22 13.64 30.91
C ALA A 206 -25.29 15.06 30.32
N ILE A 207 -26.06 15.21 29.24
CA ILE A 207 -26.59 16.49 28.79
C ILE A 207 -27.83 16.77 29.63
N ILE A 208 -27.92 17.95 30.24
CA ILE A 208 -29.08 18.41 31.01
C ILE A 208 -29.35 19.88 30.65
N ARG A 209 -30.49 20.15 30.02
CA ARG A 209 -30.91 21.47 29.49
C ARG A 209 -29.83 22.14 28.64
N ARG A 210 -29.16 21.32 27.82
CA ARG A 210 -27.99 21.61 26.98
C ARG A 210 -26.69 21.99 27.70
N SER A 211 -26.60 21.92 29.02
CA SER A 211 -25.31 21.93 29.72
C SER A 211 -24.83 20.49 29.93
N LEU A 212 -23.53 20.23 29.74
CA LEU A 212 -22.94 18.95 30.12
C LEU A 212 -22.75 18.93 31.64
N GLN A 213 -23.13 17.82 32.27
CA GLN A 213 -22.88 17.54 33.68
C GLN A 213 -22.05 16.27 33.82
N PHE A 214 -20.81 16.42 34.26
CA PHE A 214 -19.98 15.31 34.72
C PHE A 214 -20.23 15.11 36.22
N ARG A 215 -20.61 13.90 36.61
CA ARG A 215 -20.86 13.54 38.00
C ARG A 215 -20.03 12.32 38.38
N PHE A 216 -19.58 12.27 39.63
CA PHE A 216 -18.96 11.07 40.20
C PHE A 216 -19.12 11.01 41.71
N ASN A 217 -19.08 9.81 42.27
CA ASN A 217 -19.09 9.54 43.70
C ASN A 217 -17.97 8.57 44.07
N CYS A 218 -17.36 8.81 45.22
CA CYS A 218 -16.27 8.02 45.79
C CYS A 218 -16.68 7.60 47.21
N GLY A 219 -17.78 6.86 47.33
CA GLY A 219 -18.40 6.42 48.58
C GLY A 219 -18.97 7.50 49.53
N THR A 220 -18.55 8.77 49.45
CA THR A 220 -18.84 9.80 50.48
C THR A 220 -19.49 11.09 50.00
N GLY A 221 -19.83 11.23 48.72
CA GLY A 221 -20.72 12.28 48.21
C GLY A 221 -20.49 12.64 46.75
N VAL A 222 -21.54 13.08 46.08
CA VAL A 222 -21.54 13.30 44.62
C VAL A 222 -20.87 14.63 44.26
N ALA A 223 -19.78 14.57 43.50
CA ALA A 223 -19.28 15.70 42.73
C ALA A 223 -20.22 15.97 41.55
N ILE A 224 -20.54 17.24 41.30
CA ILE A 224 -21.29 17.68 40.11
C ILE A 224 -20.51 18.84 39.47
N ILE A 225 -20.04 18.63 38.24
CA ILE A 225 -19.28 19.61 37.46
C ILE A 225 -20.11 19.92 36.21
N ILE A 226 -20.41 21.20 35.98
CA ILE A 226 -21.33 21.67 34.94
C ILE A 226 -20.56 22.54 33.94
N SER A 227 -20.77 22.34 32.63
CA SER A 227 -20.13 23.17 31.62
C SER A 227 -20.67 24.61 31.59
N GLU A 228 -19.76 25.59 31.56
CA GLU A 228 -20.08 27.01 31.40
C GLU A 228 -20.85 27.27 30.09
N SER A 229 -20.36 26.70 28.98
CA SER A 229 -21.03 26.74 27.69
C SER A 229 -22.15 25.70 27.61
N LYS A 230 -23.29 26.09 27.00
CA LYS A 230 -24.28 25.14 26.49
C LYS A 230 -23.89 24.61 25.11
N ILE A 231 -24.21 23.35 24.85
CA ILE A 231 -24.04 22.72 23.54
C ILE A 231 -25.03 23.29 22.50
N LYS A 232 -24.71 23.12 21.22
CA LYS A 232 -25.61 23.37 20.09
C LYS A 232 -26.13 22.02 19.59
N LEU A 233 -27.44 21.90 19.43
CA LEU A 233 -28.03 20.71 18.82
C LEU A 233 -27.67 20.66 17.33
N GLY A 234 -27.52 19.46 16.78
CA GLY A 234 -27.09 19.21 15.39
C GLY A 234 -25.61 19.52 15.11
N ALA A 235 -24.84 20.01 16.10
CA ALA A 235 -23.42 20.30 15.95
C ALA A 235 -22.53 19.30 16.69
N TRP A 236 -21.33 19.05 16.17
CA TRP A 236 -20.31 18.26 16.86
C TRP A 236 -19.70 19.00 18.04
N HIS A 237 -19.51 18.26 19.13
CA HIS A 237 -18.81 18.69 20.32
C HIS A 237 -17.83 17.62 20.79
N THR A 238 -16.63 18.05 21.13
CA THR A 238 -15.67 17.25 21.89
C THR A 238 -15.88 17.56 23.38
N VAL A 239 -15.83 16.55 24.24
CA VAL A 239 -15.80 16.72 25.69
C VAL A 239 -14.70 15.85 26.29
N THR A 240 -13.87 16.45 27.13
CA THR A 240 -12.82 15.76 27.88
C THR A 240 -13.14 15.80 29.37
N LEU A 241 -13.25 14.62 29.95
CA LEU A 241 -13.33 14.38 31.38
C LEU A 241 -11.96 13.98 31.90
N TYR A 242 -11.55 14.53 33.03
CA TYR A 242 -10.39 14.07 33.79
C TYR A 242 -10.77 13.94 35.26
N ARG A 243 -10.22 12.93 35.94
CA ARG A 243 -10.33 12.76 37.39
C ARG A 243 -8.98 12.31 37.94
N ASP A 244 -8.55 12.89 39.05
CA ASP A 244 -7.51 12.33 39.92
C ASP A 244 -7.91 12.50 41.39
N GLY A 245 -7.97 11.37 42.09
CA GLY A 245 -8.47 11.28 43.46
C GLY A 245 -9.85 11.94 43.61
N LEU A 246 -9.96 12.87 44.55
CA LEU A 246 -11.21 13.61 44.80
C LEU A 246 -11.53 14.64 43.70
N LYS A 247 -10.57 15.08 42.88
CA LYS A 247 -10.74 16.19 41.93
C LYS A 247 -11.17 15.69 40.56
N GLY A 248 -12.17 16.36 39.98
CA GLY A 248 -12.59 16.18 38.60
C GLY A 248 -12.48 17.46 37.80
N LEU A 249 -12.40 17.31 36.48
CA LEU A 249 -12.33 18.38 35.50
C LEU A 249 -13.17 18.01 34.27
N LEU A 250 -13.90 18.99 33.75
CA LEU A 250 -14.77 18.92 32.57
C LEU A 250 -14.36 20.03 31.61
N GLN A 251 -13.87 19.67 30.42
CA GLN A 251 -13.57 20.60 29.34
C GLN A 251 -14.48 20.31 28.14
N VAL A 252 -15.01 21.34 27.50
CA VAL A 252 -15.92 21.23 26.35
C VAL A 252 -15.35 22.00 25.16
N ASN A 253 -15.17 21.33 24.03
CA ASN A 253 -14.37 21.78 22.88
C ASN A 253 -12.99 22.27 23.37
N ASN A 254 -12.45 23.34 22.77
CA ASN A 254 -11.23 24.02 23.26
C ASN A 254 -11.55 25.13 24.29
N GLY A 255 -12.57 24.93 25.13
CA GLY A 255 -13.03 25.90 26.14
C GLY A 255 -12.23 25.86 27.45
N THR A 256 -12.60 26.74 28.38
CA THR A 256 -12.12 26.75 29.77
C THR A 256 -12.47 25.44 30.48
N PRO A 257 -11.50 24.74 31.12
CA PRO A 257 -11.80 23.57 31.93
C PRO A 257 -12.48 23.96 33.26
N VAL A 258 -13.66 23.40 33.53
CA VAL A 258 -14.37 23.57 34.80
C VAL A 258 -13.93 22.47 35.77
N SER A 259 -13.61 22.81 37.02
CA SER A 259 -13.20 21.86 38.05
C SER A 259 -14.22 21.72 39.18
N GLY A 260 -14.21 20.57 39.83
CA GLY A 260 -14.97 20.31 41.06
C GLY A 260 -14.39 19.12 41.81
N GLN A 261 -14.98 18.77 42.96
CA GLN A 261 -14.46 17.67 43.79
C GLN A 261 -15.58 16.86 44.47
N SER A 262 -15.29 15.58 44.71
CA SER A 262 -16.10 14.71 45.57
C SER A 262 -16.06 15.23 47.00
N GLN A 263 -17.15 15.01 47.74
CA GLN A 263 -17.16 15.25 49.19
C GLN A 263 -16.53 14.05 49.92
N GLY A 264 -16.06 14.28 51.15
CA GLY A 264 -15.41 13.26 51.98
C GLY A 264 -13.91 13.10 51.74
N GLN A 265 -13.35 12.00 52.24
CA GLN A 265 -11.90 11.71 52.21
C GLN A 265 -11.53 10.57 51.25
N TYR A 266 -12.50 9.80 50.78
CA TYR A 266 -12.25 8.63 49.92
C TYR A 266 -11.94 9.08 48.49
N SER A 267 -10.67 8.98 48.10
CA SER A 267 -10.19 9.38 46.77
C SER A 267 -10.35 8.30 45.69
N LYS A 268 -10.46 7.03 46.09
CA LYS A 268 -10.57 5.89 45.16
C LYS A 268 -12.01 5.69 44.68
N ILE A 269 -12.16 5.12 43.48
CA ILE A 269 -13.46 4.80 42.88
C ILE A 269 -13.45 3.38 42.27
N THR A 270 -14.56 2.67 42.43
CA THR A 270 -14.71 1.26 42.06
C THR A 270 -15.76 1.07 40.98
N PHE A 271 -15.38 0.48 39.85
CA PHE A 271 -16.27 0.15 38.75
C PHE A 271 -16.43 -1.37 38.62
N ARG A 272 -17.68 -1.84 38.59
CA ARG A 272 -18.04 -3.26 38.39
C ARG A 272 -19.02 -3.46 37.24
N THR A 273 -19.92 -2.49 36.99
CA THR A 273 -20.77 -2.52 35.80
C THR A 273 -19.93 -2.34 34.53
N PRO A 274 -20.44 -2.74 33.35
CA PRO A 274 -19.92 -2.26 32.08
C PRO A 274 -19.75 -0.73 32.05
N LEU A 275 -18.91 -0.25 31.15
CA LEU A 275 -18.96 1.15 30.71
C LEU A 275 -20.08 1.27 29.68
N TYR A 276 -21.15 1.97 30.03
CA TYR A 276 -22.25 2.26 29.13
C TYR A 276 -22.02 3.57 28.36
N LEU A 277 -22.38 3.56 27.08
CA LEU A 277 -22.36 4.71 26.16
C LEU A 277 -23.77 4.93 25.62
N GLY A 278 -24.21 6.20 25.60
CA GLY A 278 -25.46 6.67 25.00
C GLY A 278 -26.77 6.32 25.72
N GLY A 279 -26.72 5.49 26.76
CA GLY A 279 -27.88 5.13 27.57
C GLY A 279 -27.53 4.05 28.58
N ALA A 280 -28.54 3.44 29.20
CA ALA A 280 -28.40 2.25 30.02
C ALA A 280 -29.76 1.53 30.10
N PRO A 281 -29.80 0.18 30.25
CA PRO A 281 -31.05 -0.59 30.29
C PRO A 281 -32.08 -0.06 31.30
N ASN A 282 -31.58 0.48 32.42
CA ASN A 282 -32.34 0.88 33.59
C ASN A 282 -32.14 2.37 33.93
N ALA A 283 -32.06 3.25 32.93
CA ALA A 283 -31.77 4.69 33.09
C ALA A 283 -32.68 5.42 34.12
N TYR A 284 -33.91 4.94 34.34
CA TYR A 284 -34.81 5.46 35.39
C TYR A 284 -34.25 5.29 36.82
N TRP A 285 -33.65 4.14 37.15
CA TRP A 285 -33.06 3.91 38.47
C TRP A 285 -31.79 4.76 38.69
N LEU A 286 -31.11 5.13 37.59
CA LEU A 286 -29.87 5.90 37.61
C LEU A 286 -30.04 7.41 37.85
N VAL A 287 -31.28 7.96 37.84
CA VAL A 287 -31.56 9.42 37.91
C VAL A 287 -30.80 10.17 39.00
N ARG A 288 -30.56 9.55 40.16
CA ARG A 288 -29.78 10.18 41.25
C ARG A 288 -28.30 10.36 40.88
N ALA A 289 -27.72 9.39 40.18
CA ALA A 289 -26.34 9.37 39.73
C ALA A 289 -26.12 10.17 38.43
N THR A 290 -27.09 10.19 37.52
CA THR A 290 -26.99 10.82 36.18
C THR A 290 -27.59 12.22 36.12
N GLY A 291 -28.63 12.49 36.89
CA GLY A 291 -29.46 13.69 36.77
C GLY A 291 -30.52 13.64 35.66
N THR A 292 -30.64 12.53 34.92
CA THR A 292 -31.63 12.34 33.85
C THR A 292 -32.03 10.87 33.73
N ASN A 293 -33.30 10.61 33.38
CA ASN A 293 -33.83 9.29 33.02
C ASN A 293 -33.79 9.02 31.51
N ARG A 294 -33.42 10.01 30.68
CA ARG A 294 -33.37 9.88 29.21
C ARG A 294 -32.00 9.37 28.78
N GLY A 295 -31.96 8.43 27.83
CA GLY A 295 -30.75 8.14 27.06
C GLY A 295 -30.38 9.32 26.15
N PHE A 296 -29.20 9.26 25.54
CA PHE A 296 -28.75 10.19 24.53
C PHE A 296 -29.52 9.98 23.21
N GLN A 297 -29.86 11.08 22.54
CA GLN A 297 -30.26 11.06 21.14
C GLN A 297 -29.23 11.80 20.29
N GLY A 298 -28.76 11.14 19.23
CA GLY A 298 -27.78 11.66 18.28
C GLY A 298 -26.62 10.68 18.04
N CYS A 299 -25.46 11.21 17.67
CA CYS A 299 -24.32 10.44 17.15
C CYS A 299 -23.07 10.52 18.03
N VAL A 300 -22.28 9.44 18.04
CA VAL A 300 -20.94 9.42 18.64
C VAL A 300 -19.90 9.00 17.59
N GLN A 301 -18.87 9.83 17.40
CA GLN A 301 -17.82 9.64 16.39
C GLN A 301 -16.55 8.99 16.97
N SER A 302 -16.26 9.26 18.24
CA SER A 302 -15.02 8.80 18.86
C SER A 302 -15.18 8.71 20.38
N LEU A 303 -14.70 7.60 20.96
CA LEU A 303 -14.52 7.40 22.38
C LEU A 303 -13.04 7.10 22.62
N THR A 304 -12.42 7.79 23.56
CA THR A 304 -11.02 7.60 23.96
C THR A 304 -10.92 7.53 25.48
N VAL A 305 -10.25 6.51 26.01
CA VAL A 305 -10.08 6.27 27.45
C VAL A 305 -8.59 6.13 27.74
N ASN A 306 -8.08 6.95 28.66
CA ASN A 306 -6.67 6.99 29.08
C ASN A 306 -5.69 7.06 27.88
N GLY A 307 -6.00 7.93 26.91
CA GLY A 307 -5.23 8.11 25.67
C GLY A 307 -5.46 7.05 24.58
N LYS A 308 -6.14 5.94 24.88
CA LYS A 308 -6.44 4.86 23.92
C LYS A 308 -7.82 5.04 23.31
N ARG A 309 -7.91 5.18 21.98
CA ARG A 309 -9.19 5.15 21.26
C ARG A 309 -9.84 3.78 21.42
N ILE A 310 -11.12 3.76 21.75
CA ILE A 310 -11.94 2.56 21.85
C ILE A 310 -12.63 2.37 20.50
N ASP A 311 -12.49 1.19 19.92
CA ASP A 311 -13.25 0.80 18.73
C ASP A 311 -14.69 0.48 19.14
N MET A 312 -15.64 1.29 18.67
CA MET A 312 -17.05 1.20 19.06
C MET A 312 -17.83 0.16 18.23
N ARG A 313 -17.18 -0.49 17.25
CA ARG A 313 -17.78 -1.57 16.46
C ARG A 313 -18.09 -2.79 17.34
N PRO A 314 -19.06 -3.65 16.95
CA PRO A 314 -19.32 -4.91 17.64
C PRO A 314 -18.08 -5.80 17.72
N TRP A 315 -17.94 -6.54 18.82
CA TRP A 315 -16.98 -7.65 18.93
C TRP A 315 -17.34 -8.75 17.90
N PRO A 316 -16.36 -9.40 17.22
CA PRO A 316 -14.92 -9.39 17.48
C PRO A 316 -14.13 -8.24 16.82
N LEU A 317 -14.71 -7.53 15.85
CA LEU A 317 -14.02 -6.46 15.11
C LEU A 317 -13.62 -5.31 16.04
N GLY A 318 -14.57 -4.76 16.78
CA GLY A 318 -14.35 -3.67 17.72
C GLY A 318 -14.25 -4.13 19.18
N LYS A 319 -14.76 -3.31 20.10
CA LYS A 319 -14.72 -3.55 21.56
C LYS A 319 -16.08 -3.41 22.24
N ALA A 320 -17.14 -3.08 21.51
CA ALA A 320 -18.49 -3.13 22.04
C ALA A 320 -18.90 -4.59 22.31
N LEU A 321 -19.28 -4.90 23.54
CA LEU A 321 -19.59 -6.26 24.02
C LEU A 321 -21.06 -6.61 23.82
N SER A 322 -21.93 -5.62 23.97
CA SER A 322 -23.37 -5.71 23.80
C SER A 322 -23.93 -4.29 23.62
N GLY A 323 -25.23 -4.19 23.37
CA GLY A 323 -25.93 -2.94 23.14
C GLY A 323 -27.34 -3.20 22.64
N ALA A 324 -28.13 -2.15 22.61
CA ALA A 324 -29.53 -2.17 22.23
C ALA A 324 -29.89 -0.98 21.34
N ASP A 325 -30.67 -1.24 20.30
CA ASP A 325 -31.33 -0.23 19.46
C ASP A 325 -30.36 0.80 18.86
N VAL A 326 -29.15 0.38 18.48
CA VAL A 326 -28.06 1.27 18.04
C VAL A 326 -28.01 1.33 16.51
N GLY A 327 -28.16 2.52 15.94
CA GLY A 327 -28.07 2.73 14.49
C GLY A 327 -26.65 3.09 14.01
N GLU A 328 -26.53 3.40 12.71
CA GLU A 328 -25.28 3.86 12.09
C GLU A 328 -25.43 5.29 11.56
N CYS A 329 -24.67 6.22 12.11
CA CYS A 329 -24.77 7.66 11.79
C CYS A 329 -24.32 8.05 10.39
N SER A 330 -23.44 7.26 9.76
CA SER A 330 -22.96 7.51 8.40
C SER A 330 -23.82 6.86 7.30
N SER A 331 -24.95 6.25 7.66
CA SER A 331 -25.99 5.83 6.71
C SER A 331 -26.52 7.02 5.88
N GLY A 332 -26.92 6.78 4.62
CA GLY A 332 -27.33 7.83 3.68
C GLY A 332 -26.19 8.63 3.05
N LEU A 333 -25.04 8.81 3.73
CA LEU A 333 -23.96 9.69 3.26
C LEU A 333 -23.41 9.33 1.87
N CYS A 334 -23.38 8.04 1.55
CA CYS A 334 -22.90 7.55 0.26
C CYS A 334 -24.01 7.39 -0.80
N ASP A 335 -25.29 7.48 -0.43
CA ASP A 335 -26.41 7.38 -1.37
C ASP A 335 -26.60 8.70 -2.15
N GLU A 336 -26.26 9.83 -1.54
CA GLU A 336 -26.17 11.14 -2.19
C GLU A 336 -24.78 11.41 -2.84
N ALA A 337 -23.78 10.57 -2.58
CA ALA A 337 -22.39 10.82 -2.99
C ALA A 337 -22.11 10.40 -4.44
N SER A 338 -22.09 11.38 -5.34
CA SER A 338 -21.66 11.18 -6.73
C SER A 338 -20.13 11.06 -6.83
N CYS A 339 -19.58 9.85 -6.68
CA CYS A 339 -18.21 9.53 -7.09
C CYS A 339 -18.21 9.07 -8.56
N ILE A 340 -17.43 9.72 -9.42
CA ILE A 340 -17.36 9.41 -10.87
C ILE A 340 -16.05 8.70 -11.24
N ASN A 341 -15.85 8.39 -12.52
CA ASN A 341 -14.64 7.74 -13.05
C ASN A 341 -14.24 6.42 -12.34
N GLY A 342 -15.24 5.68 -11.82
CA GLY A 342 -15.03 4.42 -11.11
C GLY A 342 -14.61 4.57 -9.64
N GLY A 343 -14.71 5.78 -9.05
CA GLY A 343 -14.45 6.00 -7.63
C GLY A 343 -15.55 5.46 -6.72
N THR A 344 -15.17 4.92 -5.56
CA THR A 344 -16.08 4.34 -4.57
C THR A 344 -16.26 5.27 -3.38
N CYS A 345 -17.49 5.56 -2.96
CA CYS A 345 -17.73 6.33 -1.73
C CYS A 345 -17.40 5.51 -0.48
N THR A 346 -16.80 6.13 0.53
CA THR A 346 -16.62 5.53 1.85
C THR A 346 -16.77 6.55 2.98
N ALA A 347 -17.44 6.16 4.07
CA ALA A 347 -17.50 6.98 5.28
C ALA A 347 -16.12 7.03 5.96
N VAL A 348 -15.72 8.25 6.37
CA VAL A 348 -14.52 8.50 7.19
C VAL A 348 -14.85 9.15 8.53
N LYS A 349 -16.09 9.63 8.67
CA LYS A 349 -16.72 10.11 9.90
C LYS A 349 -18.23 9.84 9.85
N ALA A 350 -18.89 10.03 10.98
CA ALA A 350 -20.34 10.00 11.14
C ALA A 350 -21.12 11.00 10.28
N ASP A 351 -20.47 12.01 9.69
CA ASP A 351 -21.10 13.02 8.81
C ASP A 351 -20.26 13.39 7.58
N SER A 352 -19.18 12.65 7.28
CA SER A 352 -18.33 12.93 6.12
C SER A 352 -17.82 11.67 5.43
N TYR A 353 -17.98 11.63 4.11
CA TYR A 353 -17.38 10.65 3.21
C TYR A 353 -16.13 11.19 2.50
N ILE A 354 -15.37 10.28 1.90
CA ILE A 354 -14.47 10.56 0.77
C ILE A 354 -14.83 9.66 -0.41
N CYS A 355 -14.53 10.09 -1.63
CA CYS A 355 -14.41 9.16 -2.74
C CYS A 355 -13.01 8.52 -2.71
N LEU A 356 -12.95 7.22 -3.03
CA LEU A 356 -11.73 6.46 -3.25
C LEU A 356 -11.45 6.44 -4.75
N CYS A 357 -10.65 7.39 -5.21
CA CYS A 357 -10.42 7.64 -6.63
C CYS A 357 -9.36 6.69 -7.21
N PRO A 358 -9.65 5.96 -8.31
CA PRO A 358 -8.69 5.04 -8.91
C PRO A 358 -7.41 5.73 -9.39
N LEU A 359 -6.34 4.95 -9.56
CA LEU A 359 -5.06 5.45 -10.07
C LEU A 359 -5.24 6.30 -11.36
N GLY A 360 -4.68 7.51 -11.34
CA GLY A 360 -4.83 8.49 -12.42
C GLY A 360 -6.03 9.44 -12.28
N PHE A 361 -6.86 9.29 -11.25
CA PHE A 361 -7.96 10.21 -10.92
C PHE A 361 -7.79 10.81 -9.52
N LYS A 362 -8.23 12.06 -9.35
CA LYS A 362 -8.25 12.81 -8.08
C LYS A 362 -9.42 13.80 -8.05
N GLY A 363 -9.49 14.62 -7.00
CA GLY A 363 -10.57 15.58 -6.77
C GLY A 363 -11.54 15.07 -5.69
N ARG A 364 -12.63 15.81 -5.43
CA ARG A 364 -13.58 15.41 -4.37
C ARG A 364 -14.47 14.25 -4.80
N HIS A 365 -14.73 14.16 -6.10
CA HIS A 365 -15.64 13.25 -6.79
C HIS A 365 -14.90 12.38 -7.82
N CYS A 366 -13.57 12.41 -7.84
CA CYS A 366 -12.69 11.73 -8.82
C CYS A 366 -12.76 12.33 -10.23
N GLU A 367 -13.06 13.62 -10.31
CA GLU A 367 -13.29 14.43 -11.51
C GLU A 367 -12.03 14.76 -12.32
N ASP A 368 -10.87 14.89 -11.66
CA ASP A 368 -9.61 15.31 -12.27
C ASP A 368 -8.78 14.11 -12.76
N ALA A 369 -8.60 13.95 -14.07
CA ALA A 369 -7.68 12.96 -14.64
C ALA A 369 -6.24 13.50 -14.73
N PHE A 370 -5.23 12.68 -14.40
CA PHE A 370 -3.82 13.04 -14.49
C PHE A 370 -2.89 11.82 -14.72
N SER A 371 -1.65 12.06 -15.14
CA SER A 371 -0.61 11.01 -15.21
C SER A 371 0.16 10.91 -13.90
N LEU A 372 0.15 9.73 -13.26
CA LEU A 372 1.00 9.44 -12.09
C LEU A 372 2.48 9.32 -12.51
N ILE A 373 3.37 9.98 -11.77
CA ILE A 373 4.82 10.06 -12.02
C ILE A 373 5.61 9.77 -10.73
N ILE A 374 5.22 10.38 -9.59
CA ILE A 374 5.79 10.08 -8.27
C ILE A 374 4.65 9.95 -7.26
N PRO A 375 4.31 8.73 -6.80
CA PRO A 375 3.29 8.50 -5.78
C PRO A 375 3.49 9.32 -4.49
N GLN A 376 2.46 10.08 -4.12
CA GLN A 376 2.23 10.57 -2.75
C GLN A 376 1.02 9.84 -2.15
N PHE A 377 1.18 9.36 -0.92
CA PHE A 377 0.17 8.71 -0.10
C PHE A 377 -0.21 9.62 1.07
N ARG A 378 -1.48 9.59 1.50
CA ARG A 378 -1.98 10.36 2.64
C ARG A 378 -2.93 9.52 3.49
N GLU A 379 -2.66 9.44 4.79
CA GLU A 379 -3.50 8.80 5.80
C GLU A 379 -4.95 9.30 5.75
N SER A 380 -5.13 10.62 5.63
CA SER A 380 -6.43 11.29 5.57
C SER A 380 -7.30 10.94 4.35
N LEU A 381 -6.72 10.34 3.30
CA LEU A 381 -7.43 9.92 2.09
C LEU A 381 -7.49 8.38 1.94
N ARG A 382 -7.00 7.62 2.95
CA ARG A 382 -6.81 6.16 2.88
C ARG A 382 -6.02 5.71 1.63
N SER A 383 -5.02 6.49 1.20
CA SER A 383 -4.27 6.21 -0.02
C SER A 383 -3.54 4.86 0.01
N TYR A 384 -3.60 4.08 -1.07
CA TYR A 384 -2.72 2.93 -1.29
C TYR A 384 -2.61 2.60 -2.79
N ALA A 385 -1.54 1.91 -3.16
CA ALA A 385 -1.35 1.26 -4.45
C ALA A 385 -1.10 -0.23 -4.25
N ALA A 386 -1.24 -1.01 -5.31
CA ALA A 386 -0.93 -2.43 -5.34
C ALA A 386 -0.27 -2.81 -6.68
N THR A 387 0.67 -3.75 -6.62
CA THR A 387 1.34 -4.36 -7.77
C THR A 387 1.45 -5.86 -7.54
N PRO A 388 1.28 -6.71 -8.57
CA PRO A 388 1.55 -8.14 -8.44
C PRO A 388 3.05 -8.37 -8.15
N TRP A 389 3.36 -9.54 -7.62
CA TRP A 389 4.74 -9.99 -7.50
C TRP A 389 5.40 -10.06 -8.89
N PRO A 390 6.60 -9.48 -9.11
CA PRO A 390 7.17 -9.37 -10.46
C PRO A 390 7.55 -10.70 -11.13
N LEU A 391 7.63 -11.79 -10.37
CA LEU A 391 7.97 -13.15 -10.79
C LEU A 391 7.07 -14.14 -10.02
N GLU A 392 7.08 -15.41 -10.39
CA GLU A 392 6.35 -16.47 -9.69
C GLU A 392 6.90 -16.71 -8.25
N PRO A 393 6.08 -17.11 -7.27
CA PRO A 393 6.44 -17.10 -5.84
C PRO A 393 7.71 -17.85 -5.43
N GLN A 394 8.11 -18.90 -6.17
CA GLN A 394 9.32 -19.69 -5.87
C GLN A 394 10.61 -18.85 -5.87
N HIS A 395 10.62 -17.71 -6.58
CA HIS A 395 11.75 -16.78 -6.60
C HIS A 395 11.92 -15.98 -5.30
N TYR A 396 10.90 -15.97 -4.43
CA TYR A 396 10.85 -15.15 -3.22
C TYR A 396 10.79 -15.96 -1.91
N LEU A 397 10.54 -17.28 -1.98
CA LEU A 397 10.40 -18.15 -0.80
C LEU A 397 11.56 -18.00 0.19
N SER A 398 12.79 -18.17 -0.28
CA SER A 398 14.00 -18.16 0.55
C SER A 398 14.78 -16.84 0.52
N PHE A 399 14.52 -15.95 -0.43
CA PHE A 399 15.26 -14.69 -0.58
C PHE A 399 14.40 -13.52 -1.09
N THR A 400 14.44 -12.39 -0.39
CA THR A 400 13.76 -11.15 -0.77
C THR A 400 14.61 -9.94 -0.38
N GLU A 401 14.97 -9.10 -1.34
CA GLU A 401 15.74 -7.85 -1.16
C GLU A 401 14.95 -6.67 -1.75
N PHE A 402 14.73 -5.62 -0.96
CA PHE A 402 14.07 -4.39 -1.37
C PHE A 402 14.99 -3.17 -1.18
N GLU A 403 15.15 -2.36 -2.23
CA GLU A 403 15.65 -0.98 -2.10
C GLU A 403 14.48 -0.01 -2.28
N ILE A 404 14.27 0.91 -1.34
CA ILE A 404 13.18 1.90 -1.41
C ILE A 404 13.73 3.31 -1.21
N THR A 405 13.40 4.24 -2.11
CA THR A 405 13.65 5.69 -1.93
C THR A 405 12.34 6.39 -1.64
N PHE A 406 12.21 6.97 -0.45
CA PHE A 406 10.95 7.52 0.07
C PHE A 406 11.17 8.77 0.93
N ARG A 407 10.11 9.54 1.15
CA ARG A 407 10.07 10.71 2.02
C ARG A 407 8.88 10.57 2.99
N PRO A 408 9.10 10.30 4.28
CA PRO A 408 8.02 10.20 5.26
C PRO A 408 7.55 11.60 5.69
N ASP A 409 6.26 11.89 5.52
CA ASP A 409 5.63 13.11 6.06
C ASP A 409 5.04 12.84 7.47
N SER A 410 4.93 11.56 7.88
CA SER A 410 4.47 11.08 9.19
C SER A 410 5.49 10.11 9.82
N GLY A 411 5.54 10.08 11.16
CA GLY A 411 6.36 9.13 11.92
C GLY A 411 5.82 7.69 11.92
N ASP A 412 4.60 7.46 11.44
CA ASP A 412 3.96 6.14 11.38
C ASP A 412 3.30 5.89 10.02
N GLY A 413 3.15 4.61 9.65
CA GLY A 413 2.32 4.14 8.54
C GLY A 413 3.00 3.09 7.66
N VAL A 414 2.21 2.24 7.00
CA VAL A 414 2.74 1.11 6.21
C VAL A 414 3.31 1.56 4.86
N LEU A 415 4.59 1.30 4.62
CA LEU A 415 5.27 1.56 3.34
C LEU A 415 4.99 0.45 2.33
N LEU A 416 5.05 -0.81 2.76
CA LEU A 416 4.88 -2.00 1.92
C LEU A 416 4.28 -3.16 2.74
N TYR A 417 3.38 -3.94 2.14
CA TYR A 417 2.81 -5.15 2.74
C TYR A 417 2.46 -6.22 1.69
N SER A 418 2.67 -7.49 2.02
CA SER A 418 2.13 -8.64 1.29
C SER A 418 2.02 -9.84 2.23
N TYR A 419 1.09 -10.77 1.96
CA TYR A 419 0.82 -11.91 2.85
C TYR A 419 0.32 -13.14 2.11
N ASP A 420 0.24 -14.28 2.82
CA ASP A 420 -0.48 -15.46 2.35
C ASP A 420 -1.89 -15.51 2.93
N THR A 421 -2.90 -15.79 2.11
CA THR A 421 -4.30 -15.88 2.56
C THR A 421 -4.61 -17.13 3.39
N ALA A 422 -3.84 -18.22 3.26
CA ALA A 422 -4.10 -19.50 3.93
C ALA A 422 -3.23 -19.75 5.17
N SER A 423 -2.03 -19.17 5.25
CA SER A 423 -1.12 -19.32 6.41
C SER A 423 -1.04 -18.06 7.30
N LYS A 424 -0.03 -18.00 8.17
CA LYS A 424 0.30 -16.80 8.96
C LYS A 424 1.32 -15.90 8.28
N ASP A 425 1.88 -16.32 7.14
CA ASP A 425 3.00 -15.68 6.48
C ASP A 425 2.66 -14.25 6.05
N PHE A 426 3.61 -13.33 6.27
CA PHE A 426 3.56 -11.96 5.76
C PHE A 426 4.93 -11.31 5.73
N LEU A 427 5.08 -10.31 4.88
CA LEU A 427 6.20 -9.38 4.84
C LEU A 427 5.67 -7.95 4.86
N SER A 428 6.23 -7.10 5.72
CA SER A 428 5.80 -5.72 5.92
C SER A 428 6.97 -4.78 6.22
N ILE A 429 6.89 -3.57 5.68
CA ILE A 429 7.81 -2.45 5.96
C ILE A 429 6.95 -1.29 6.45
N ASN A 430 7.24 -0.76 7.64
CA ASN A 430 6.43 0.25 8.31
C ASN A 430 7.30 1.42 8.79
N MET A 431 6.73 2.61 8.81
CA MET A 431 7.15 3.65 9.76
C MET A 431 6.45 3.39 11.11
N ALA A 432 7.18 3.46 12.23
CA ALA A 432 6.64 3.30 13.58
C ALA A 432 7.42 4.15 14.60
N GLY A 433 6.80 5.21 15.12
CA GLY A 433 7.46 6.13 16.06
C GLY A 433 8.70 6.81 15.46
N GLY A 434 8.63 7.20 14.19
CA GLY A 434 9.70 7.86 13.44
C GLY A 434 10.81 6.95 12.90
N HIS A 435 10.82 5.67 13.27
CA HIS A 435 11.83 4.69 12.81
C HIS A 435 11.23 3.80 11.71
N VAL A 436 12.07 3.17 10.88
CA VAL A 436 11.61 2.11 9.97
C VAL A 436 11.62 0.77 10.71
N GLU A 437 10.56 -0.01 10.56
CA GLU A 437 10.51 -1.42 10.96
C GLU A 437 10.29 -2.35 9.77
N PHE A 438 11.13 -3.37 9.63
CA PHE A 438 10.95 -4.49 8.71
C PHE A 438 10.51 -5.71 9.52
N ARG A 439 9.34 -6.24 9.18
CA ARG A 439 8.68 -7.33 9.91
C ARG A 439 8.26 -8.42 8.94
N PHE A 440 8.66 -9.67 9.22
CA PHE A 440 8.26 -10.83 8.43
C PHE A 440 8.00 -12.05 9.31
N ASP A 441 7.08 -12.90 8.90
CA ASP A 441 6.78 -14.17 9.56
C ASP A 441 6.79 -15.29 8.52
N CYS A 442 7.53 -16.37 8.80
CA CYS A 442 7.65 -17.54 7.93
C CYS A 442 6.70 -18.68 8.35
N GLY A 443 5.63 -18.37 9.09
CA GLY A 443 4.67 -19.37 9.57
C GLY A 443 4.97 -19.91 10.98
N SER A 444 5.64 -19.14 11.84
CA SER A 444 5.91 -19.52 13.23
C SER A 444 5.94 -18.32 14.15
N TRP A 445 6.95 -17.47 13.98
CA TRP A 445 7.15 -16.24 14.73
C TRP A 445 7.64 -15.14 13.82
N THR A 446 7.32 -13.90 14.22
CA THR A 446 7.61 -12.71 13.45
C THR A 446 9.02 -12.21 13.79
N GLY A 447 9.94 -12.24 12.83
CA GLY A 447 11.18 -11.48 12.89
C GLY A 447 10.89 -9.99 12.79
N VAL A 448 11.46 -9.18 13.69
CA VAL A 448 11.28 -7.72 13.75
C VAL A 448 12.64 -7.04 13.76
N LEU A 449 12.91 -6.25 12.72
CA LEU A 449 14.05 -5.35 12.64
C LEU A 449 13.55 -3.91 12.72
N ARG A 450 14.33 -3.04 13.36
CA ARG A 450 14.04 -1.60 13.52
C ARG A 450 15.31 -0.80 13.23
N SER A 451 15.20 0.37 12.59
CA SER A 451 16.33 1.28 12.39
C SER A 451 16.94 1.74 13.73
N GLU A 452 18.24 2.00 13.78
CA GLU A 452 18.93 2.38 15.03
C GLU A 452 18.52 3.80 15.47
N ASP A 453 18.42 4.73 14.50
CA ASP A 453 17.97 6.10 14.71
C ASP A 453 16.59 6.38 14.06
N PRO A 454 15.82 7.35 14.59
CA PRO A 454 14.64 7.89 13.92
C PRO A 454 15.01 8.67 12.65
N LEU A 455 14.12 8.64 11.66
CA LEU A 455 14.25 9.33 10.38
C LEU A 455 13.81 10.80 10.51
N THR A 456 14.30 11.65 9.59
CA THR A 456 13.93 13.06 9.55
C THR A 456 12.72 13.26 8.63
N LEU A 457 11.56 13.53 9.22
CA LEU A 457 10.33 13.78 8.46
C LEU A 457 10.51 14.91 7.44
N GLY A 458 9.88 14.78 6.28
CA GLY A 458 10.01 15.71 5.16
C GLY A 458 11.34 15.62 4.39
N ARG A 459 12.16 14.56 4.59
CA ARG A 459 13.40 14.33 3.81
C ARG A 459 13.43 12.98 3.10
N TRP A 460 14.18 12.92 2.00
CA TRP A 460 14.36 11.70 1.21
C TRP A 460 15.39 10.75 1.82
N HIS A 461 14.91 9.58 2.26
CA HIS A 461 15.69 8.47 2.80
C HIS A 461 15.83 7.34 1.78
N GLU A 462 16.93 6.61 1.86
CA GLU A 462 17.18 5.35 1.15
C GLU A 462 17.12 4.20 2.16
N LEU A 463 16.21 3.25 1.96
CA LEU A 463 16.09 2.02 2.73
C LEU A 463 16.62 0.85 1.91
N HIS A 464 17.48 0.04 2.51
CA HIS A 464 17.76 -1.33 2.08
C HIS A 464 17.22 -2.28 3.14
N VAL A 465 16.46 -3.28 2.72
CA VAL A 465 16.14 -4.46 3.54
C VAL A 465 16.35 -5.72 2.73
N SER A 466 16.86 -6.76 3.36
CA SER A 466 16.89 -8.09 2.75
C SER A 466 16.54 -9.17 3.76
N ARG A 467 16.10 -10.32 3.26
CA ARG A 467 15.88 -11.52 4.06
C ARG A 467 16.42 -12.73 3.30
N THR A 468 17.23 -13.54 3.98
CA THR A 468 17.71 -14.85 3.53
C THR A 468 17.26 -15.90 4.53
N ALA A 469 16.36 -16.78 4.11
CA ALA A 469 15.64 -17.72 4.98
C ALA A 469 14.95 -17.00 6.16
N LYS A 470 15.46 -17.20 7.39
CA LYS A 470 14.97 -16.55 8.63
C LYS A 470 15.71 -15.26 8.97
N ASN A 471 16.87 -15.01 8.36
CA ASN A 471 17.74 -13.90 8.72
C ASN A 471 17.32 -12.66 7.93
N GLY A 472 16.96 -11.59 8.62
CA GLY A 472 16.70 -10.28 8.05
C GLY A 472 17.90 -9.33 8.23
N ILE A 473 18.00 -8.37 7.33
CA ILE A 473 18.93 -7.24 7.35
C ILE A 473 18.13 -5.96 7.07
N LEU A 474 18.42 -4.88 7.77
CA LEU A 474 17.85 -3.54 7.57
C LEU A 474 18.96 -2.48 7.65
N GLN A 475 18.96 -1.53 6.73
CA GLN A 475 19.78 -0.32 6.78
C GLN A 475 19.03 0.89 6.21
N VAL A 476 19.13 2.04 6.89
CA VAL A 476 18.59 3.32 6.41
C VAL A 476 19.75 4.31 6.18
N ASP A 477 19.83 4.88 4.98
CA ASP A 477 20.86 5.79 4.48
C ASP A 477 22.31 5.32 4.74
N LYS A 478 22.85 5.71 5.90
CA LYS A 478 24.19 5.39 6.41
C LYS A 478 24.17 5.09 7.91
N GLN A 479 23.00 4.83 8.48
CA GLN A 479 22.89 4.20 9.80
C GLN A 479 23.60 2.84 9.77
N LYS A 480 23.89 2.32 10.96
CA LYS A 480 24.42 0.98 11.13
C LYS A 480 23.46 -0.07 10.54
N VAL A 481 24.03 -1.17 10.05
CA VAL A 481 23.27 -2.34 9.61
C VAL A 481 22.68 -3.02 10.86
N VAL A 482 21.38 -3.29 10.82
CA VAL A 482 20.66 -4.06 11.83
C VAL A 482 20.34 -5.44 11.27
N GLU A 483 20.64 -6.48 12.04
CA GLU A 483 20.37 -7.88 11.69
C GLU A 483 19.50 -8.52 12.78
N ALA A 484 18.54 -9.35 12.38
CA ALA A 484 17.75 -10.16 13.31
C ALA A 484 17.24 -11.44 12.62
N MET A 485 16.75 -12.40 13.40
CA MET A 485 16.28 -13.69 12.92
C MET A 485 14.82 -13.93 13.34
N ALA A 486 13.99 -14.45 12.44
CA ALA A 486 12.67 -14.96 12.79
C ALA A 486 12.80 -16.31 13.52
N GLU A 487 12.13 -16.43 14.68
CA GLU A 487 12.17 -17.65 15.49
C GLU A 487 11.33 -18.80 14.88
N GLY A 488 11.58 -20.03 15.34
CA GLY A 488 10.83 -21.22 14.94
C GLY A 488 11.47 -22.03 13.81
N GLY A 489 10.67 -22.88 13.17
CA GLY A 489 11.16 -23.96 12.28
C GLY A 489 11.36 -23.55 10.82
N PHE A 490 10.41 -22.82 10.24
CA PHE A 490 10.32 -22.60 8.79
C PHE A 490 11.26 -21.50 8.26
N THR A 491 11.82 -21.73 7.07
CA THR A 491 12.76 -20.82 6.39
C THR A 491 12.19 -20.13 5.17
N GLN A 492 11.13 -20.69 4.58
CA GLN A 492 10.45 -20.14 3.42
C GLN A 492 9.31 -19.23 3.87
N ILE A 493 9.03 -18.19 3.09
CA ILE A 493 7.82 -17.37 3.23
C ILE A 493 6.97 -17.49 1.97
N LYS A 494 5.66 -17.72 2.12
CA LYS A 494 4.71 -17.60 1.02
C LYS A 494 4.02 -16.23 1.11
N CYS A 495 3.85 -15.56 -0.02
CA CYS A 495 2.95 -14.44 -0.17
C CYS A 495 2.20 -14.66 -1.49
N ASN A 496 0.86 -14.65 -1.44
CA ASN A 496 0.00 -14.89 -2.61
C ASN A 496 -0.92 -13.71 -2.94
N THR A 497 -0.94 -12.67 -2.10
CA THR A 497 -1.54 -11.38 -2.43
C THR A 497 -0.60 -10.52 -3.25
N ASP A 498 -1.12 -9.42 -3.81
CA ASP A 498 -0.30 -8.32 -4.31
C ASP A 498 0.66 -7.78 -3.24
N ILE A 499 1.64 -6.99 -3.71
CA ILE A 499 2.44 -6.09 -2.89
C ILE A 499 1.67 -4.77 -2.78
N PHE A 500 1.04 -4.55 -1.63
CA PHE A 500 0.41 -3.29 -1.25
C PHE A 500 1.48 -2.26 -0.88
N ILE A 501 1.29 -1.01 -1.27
CA ILE A 501 2.26 0.08 -1.15
C ILE A 501 1.55 1.33 -0.60
N GLY A 502 2.13 1.93 0.44
CA GLY A 502 1.64 3.16 1.08
C GLY A 502 0.36 3.01 1.93
N GLY A 503 -0.33 1.87 1.85
CA GLY A 503 -1.54 1.57 2.63
C GLY A 503 -2.04 0.16 2.33
N VAL A 504 -3.22 -0.19 2.83
CA VAL A 504 -3.92 -1.44 2.52
C VAL A 504 -5.43 -1.20 2.28
N PRO A 505 -6.15 -2.07 1.54
CA PRO A 505 -7.57 -1.89 1.23
C PRO A 505 -8.46 -1.94 2.47
N ASN A 506 -8.14 -2.83 3.42
CA ASN A 506 -8.79 -2.95 4.71
C ASN A 506 -7.73 -3.15 5.80
N TYR A 507 -7.90 -2.46 6.93
CA TYR A 507 -7.00 -2.51 8.08
C TYR A 507 -7.37 -3.59 9.11
N ASP A 508 -8.57 -4.18 9.01
CA ASP A 508 -8.97 -5.29 9.89
C ASP A 508 -8.39 -6.65 9.44
N ASP A 509 -8.11 -6.80 8.14
CA ASP A 509 -7.68 -8.07 7.52
C ASP A 509 -6.16 -8.32 7.62
N VAL A 510 -5.38 -7.37 8.15
CA VAL A 510 -3.92 -7.48 8.22
C VAL A 510 -3.48 -8.49 9.29
N LYS A 511 -2.39 -9.23 9.04
CA LYS A 511 -1.84 -10.16 10.05
C LYS A 511 -1.44 -9.36 11.29
N LYS A 512 -1.95 -9.76 12.46
CA LYS A 512 -1.84 -9.05 13.76
C LYS A 512 -0.42 -8.58 14.15
N ASN A 513 0.62 -9.30 13.73
CA ASN A 513 2.01 -8.98 14.09
C ASN A 513 2.71 -8.03 13.10
N SER A 514 2.07 -7.68 11.98
CA SER A 514 2.64 -6.86 10.89
C SER A 514 2.99 -5.42 11.28
N GLY A 515 2.51 -4.92 12.42
CA GLY A 515 2.71 -3.53 12.84
C GLY A 515 1.91 -2.50 12.03
N ILE A 516 1.06 -2.95 11.10
CA ILE A 516 0.23 -2.10 10.25
C ILE A 516 -0.94 -1.55 11.08
N LEU A 517 -1.01 -0.22 11.22
CA LEU A 517 -2.05 0.46 12.00
C LEU A 517 -2.79 1.57 11.22
N LYS A 518 -2.17 2.13 10.18
CA LYS A 518 -2.68 3.23 9.36
C LYS A 518 -1.91 3.35 8.04
N PRO A 519 -2.44 4.04 7.01
CA PRO A 519 -1.71 4.33 5.78
C PRO A 519 -0.48 5.20 6.05
N PHE A 520 0.51 5.10 5.18
CA PHE A 520 1.66 5.99 5.14
C PHE A 520 1.24 7.37 4.62
N SER A 521 1.76 8.42 5.26
CA SER A 521 1.74 9.77 4.72
C SER A 521 3.16 10.14 4.29
N GLY A 522 3.33 10.41 3.00
CA GLY A 522 4.65 10.62 2.41
C GLY A 522 4.70 10.34 0.91
N SER A 523 5.90 10.39 0.33
CA SER A 523 6.16 10.16 -1.09
C SER A 523 7.07 8.95 -1.31
N ILE A 524 6.84 8.15 -2.36
CA ILE A 524 7.73 7.04 -2.75
C ILE A 524 8.18 7.25 -4.21
N GLN A 525 9.49 7.21 -4.44
CA GLN A 525 10.12 7.60 -5.71
C GLN A 525 10.75 6.43 -6.46
N LYS A 526 11.16 5.38 -5.75
CA LYS A 526 11.82 4.20 -6.30
C LYS A 526 11.52 2.99 -5.42
N ILE A 527 11.20 1.87 -6.03
CA ILE A 527 11.24 0.53 -5.41
C ILE A 527 12.00 -0.39 -6.36
N ILE A 528 12.99 -1.12 -5.84
CA ILE A 528 13.58 -2.30 -6.48
C ILE A 528 13.27 -3.51 -5.61
N LEU A 529 12.95 -4.64 -6.24
CA LEU A 529 12.79 -5.95 -5.62
C LEU A 529 13.65 -6.95 -6.41
N ASN A 530 14.65 -7.56 -5.76
CA ASN A 530 15.59 -8.51 -6.37
C ASN A 530 16.11 -8.01 -7.74
N ASP A 531 16.84 -6.87 -7.75
CA ASP A 531 17.31 -6.11 -8.93
C ASP A 531 16.25 -5.50 -9.86
N ARG A 532 15.03 -6.05 -9.92
CA ARG A 532 13.98 -5.52 -10.79
C ARG A 532 13.38 -4.24 -10.21
N THR A 533 13.38 -3.17 -11.00
CA THR A 533 12.66 -1.94 -10.67
C THR A 533 11.16 -2.17 -10.83
N ILE A 534 10.37 -1.78 -9.82
CA ILE A 534 8.91 -1.69 -9.92
C ILE A 534 8.60 -0.30 -10.49
N HIS A 535 8.05 -0.26 -11.71
CA HIS A 535 7.78 1.00 -12.42
C HIS A 535 6.47 1.60 -11.92
N LEU A 536 6.56 2.51 -10.93
CA LEU A 536 5.44 3.11 -10.17
C LEU A 536 4.34 3.85 -10.99
N LYS A 537 4.46 3.88 -12.32
CA LYS A 537 3.49 4.42 -13.27
C LYS A 537 2.74 3.32 -14.07
N HIS A 538 3.32 2.12 -14.17
CA HIS A 538 2.92 1.08 -15.12
C HIS A 538 2.72 -0.30 -14.48
N ASP A 539 3.47 -0.62 -13.42
CA ASP A 539 3.39 -1.92 -12.74
C ASP A 539 2.27 -1.94 -11.69
N PHE A 540 1.78 -0.77 -11.26
CA PHE A 540 0.63 -0.66 -10.36
C PHE A 540 -0.66 -1.09 -11.08
N THR A 541 -1.26 -2.18 -10.64
CA THR A 541 -2.50 -2.75 -11.22
C THR A 541 -3.75 -2.08 -10.69
N TRP A 542 -3.74 -1.64 -9.43
CA TRP A 542 -4.84 -0.92 -8.79
C TRP A 542 -4.36 -0.10 -7.57
N GLY A 543 -5.25 0.73 -7.04
CA GLY A 543 -4.96 1.65 -5.94
C GLY A 543 -5.96 2.79 -5.90
N VAL A 544 -6.02 3.51 -4.78
CA VAL A 544 -6.94 4.62 -4.56
C VAL A 544 -6.25 5.83 -3.94
N ASN A 545 -6.67 7.02 -4.33
CA ASN A 545 -6.25 8.31 -3.76
C ASN A 545 -4.72 8.53 -3.71
N VAL A 546 -3.99 8.00 -4.70
CA VAL A 546 -2.55 8.19 -4.86
C VAL A 546 -2.30 9.38 -5.78
N GLU A 547 -1.84 10.50 -5.23
CA GLU A 547 -1.56 11.72 -5.99
C GLU A 547 -0.10 11.79 -6.48
N ASN A 548 0.24 12.82 -7.26
CA ASN A 548 1.64 13.16 -7.53
C ASN A 548 2.24 13.99 -6.39
N ALA A 549 3.40 13.58 -5.88
CA ALA A 549 4.25 14.41 -5.05
C ALA A 549 4.77 15.63 -5.82
N ALA A 550 4.93 16.78 -5.15
CA ALA A 550 5.54 17.96 -5.76
C ALA A 550 7.01 17.69 -6.12
N HIS A 551 7.31 17.55 -7.42
CA HIS A 551 8.63 17.23 -7.95
C HIS A 551 8.76 17.66 -9.43
N PRO A 552 9.93 18.12 -9.91
CA PRO A 552 10.11 18.58 -11.29
C PRO A 552 9.65 17.59 -12.39
N CYS A 553 9.84 16.28 -12.23
CA CYS A 553 9.45 15.30 -13.26
C CYS A 553 7.93 15.28 -13.53
N VAL A 554 7.08 15.75 -12.60
CA VAL A 554 5.64 15.86 -12.80
C VAL A 554 5.29 16.88 -13.90
N ALA A 555 6.14 17.90 -14.09
CA ALA A 555 5.98 18.91 -15.14
C ALA A 555 6.58 18.50 -16.50
N GLY A 556 7.12 17.27 -16.64
CA GLY A 556 7.71 16.77 -17.88
C GLY A 556 8.89 17.59 -18.42
N PRO A 557 9.98 17.80 -17.65
CA PRO A 557 11.04 18.77 -17.97
C PRO A 557 12.03 18.32 -19.05
N CYS A 558 11.89 17.10 -19.58
CA CYS A 558 12.79 16.53 -20.58
C CYS A 558 12.17 16.68 -21.98
N ALA A 559 12.83 17.43 -22.86
CA ALA A 559 12.38 17.69 -24.22
C ALA A 559 12.55 16.48 -25.15
N HIS A 560 11.95 16.57 -26.34
CA HIS A 560 12.12 15.63 -27.46
C HIS A 560 11.85 14.14 -27.13
N GLY A 561 11.03 13.85 -26.11
CA GLY A 561 10.73 12.48 -25.67
C GLY A 561 11.78 11.86 -24.75
N GLY A 562 12.66 12.66 -24.15
CA GLY A 562 13.55 12.19 -23.07
C GLY A 562 12.79 11.77 -21.82
N SER A 563 13.26 10.71 -21.14
CA SER A 563 12.60 10.19 -19.94
C SER A 563 13.13 10.89 -18.69
N CYS A 564 12.26 11.42 -17.84
CA CYS A 564 12.68 12.05 -16.58
C CYS A 564 12.94 11.01 -15.49
N ARG A 565 14.18 10.93 -15.02
CA ARG A 565 14.59 10.14 -13.84
C ARG A 565 14.51 11.03 -12.60
N PRO A 566 13.64 10.76 -11.61
CA PRO A 566 13.63 11.52 -10.38
C PRO A 566 14.84 11.14 -9.48
N ARG A 567 15.38 12.13 -8.77
CA ARG A 567 16.61 12.04 -7.95
C ARG A 567 16.48 12.86 -6.67
N LYS A 568 15.77 12.33 -5.67
CA LYS A 568 15.35 13.03 -4.45
C LYS A 568 14.59 14.30 -4.82
N GLU A 569 15.07 15.51 -4.48
CA GLU A 569 14.45 16.79 -4.90
C GLU A 569 14.88 17.24 -6.31
N SER A 570 15.79 16.53 -6.97
CA SER A 570 16.34 16.84 -8.29
C SER A 570 15.93 15.81 -9.35
N TYR A 571 16.43 15.92 -10.58
CA TYR A 571 16.18 14.97 -11.67
C TYR A 571 17.34 14.91 -12.67
N GLU A 572 17.37 13.83 -13.43
CA GLU A 572 18.20 13.66 -14.62
C GLU A 572 17.30 13.28 -15.80
N CYS A 573 17.58 13.74 -17.01
CA CYS A 573 16.93 13.19 -18.20
C CYS A 573 17.73 11.99 -18.76
N ASP A 574 17.05 10.96 -19.25
CA ASP A 574 17.56 9.98 -20.20
C ASP A 574 17.22 10.47 -21.62
N CYS A 575 18.20 11.03 -22.32
CA CYS A 575 17.97 11.64 -23.63
C CYS A 575 17.96 10.60 -24.77
N PRO A 576 17.08 10.71 -25.77
CA PRO A 576 17.09 9.86 -26.95
C PRO A 576 18.32 10.14 -27.83
N LEU A 577 18.65 9.19 -28.70
CA LEU A 577 19.71 9.33 -29.69
C LEU A 577 19.50 10.60 -30.54
N GLY A 578 20.59 11.35 -30.77
CA GLY A 578 20.54 12.64 -31.47
C GLY A 578 20.20 13.86 -30.60
N PHE A 579 19.98 13.72 -29.28
CA PHE A 579 19.68 14.84 -28.39
C PHE A 579 20.55 14.88 -27.13
N GLU A 580 21.00 16.08 -26.75
CA GLU A 580 21.82 16.32 -25.55
C GLU A 580 21.40 17.55 -24.71
N GLY A 581 22.16 17.81 -23.65
CA GLY A 581 21.89 18.87 -22.67
C GLY A 581 21.08 18.38 -21.46
N LEU A 582 21.04 19.21 -20.41
CA LEU A 582 20.42 18.88 -19.12
C LEU A 582 18.93 18.48 -19.22
N HIS A 583 18.26 18.92 -20.28
CA HIS A 583 16.84 18.71 -20.54
C HIS A 583 16.60 18.08 -21.92
N CYS A 584 17.62 17.48 -22.54
CA CYS A 584 17.58 16.97 -23.92
C CYS A 584 17.18 18.03 -24.95
N GLN A 585 17.40 19.32 -24.64
CA GLN A 585 16.85 20.46 -25.37
C GLN A 585 17.66 20.84 -26.61
N LYS A 586 18.87 20.30 -26.77
CA LYS A 586 19.70 20.50 -27.95
C LYS A 586 19.61 19.27 -28.86
N ALA A 587 19.39 19.49 -30.16
CA ALA A 587 19.72 18.48 -31.15
C ALA A 587 21.24 18.41 -31.35
N ILE A 588 21.77 17.22 -31.55
CA ILE A 588 23.18 17.00 -31.93
C ILE A 588 23.27 17.20 -33.44
N THR A 589 23.93 18.29 -33.86
CA THR A 589 24.00 18.72 -35.27
C THR A 589 25.24 18.25 -36.01
N GLU A 590 26.26 17.77 -35.30
CA GLU A 590 27.48 17.18 -35.84
C GLU A 590 27.40 15.65 -35.76
N ALA A 591 27.98 14.94 -36.72
CA ALA A 591 27.96 13.48 -36.72
C ALA A 591 28.75 12.90 -35.53
N ILE A 592 28.16 11.96 -34.80
CA ILE A 592 28.80 11.32 -33.64
C ILE A 592 29.72 10.18 -34.15
N GLU A 593 30.88 10.53 -34.69
CA GLU A 593 31.87 9.57 -35.22
C GLU A 593 32.34 8.56 -34.17
N ILE A 594 32.44 8.99 -32.90
CA ILE A 594 32.86 8.16 -31.77
C ILE A 594 31.90 8.41 -30.60
N PRO A 595 30.97 7.48 -30.30
CA PRO A 595 30.05 7.63 -29.17
C PRO A 595 30.76 7.51 -27.81
N GLN A 596 30.35 8.40 -26.90
CA GLN A 596 30.63 8.38 -25.48
C GLN A 596 29.43 7.78 -24.72
N PHE A 597 29.76 6.96 -23.73
CA PHE A 597 28.83 6.28 -22.83
C PHE A 597 29.09 6.73 -21.38
N MET A 598 28.02 7.02 -20.63
CA MET A 598 28.08 7.49 -19.24
C MET A 598 27.55 6.45 -18.23
N GLY A 599 27.77 5.16 -18.47
CA GLY A 599 27.37 4.05 -17.59
C GLY A 599 25.88 3.70 -17.60
N ARG A 600 25.02 4.64 -17.97
CA ARG A 600 23.58 4.47 -18.28
C ARG A 600 23.24 4.72 -19.75
N SER A 601 24.25 4.81 -20.61
CA SER A 601 24.08 4.99 -22.05
C SER A 601 24.03 3.64 -22.75
N TYR A 602 23.36 3.57 -23.90
CA TYR A 602 23.35 2.38 -24.75
C TYR A 602 22.94 2.71 -26.19
N LEU A 603 23.30 1.81 -27.10
CA LEU A 603 22.83 1.76 -28.49
C LEU A 603 22.25 0.37 -28.76
N ILE A 604 21.14 0.33 -29.50
CA ILE A 604 20.39 -0.88 -29.86
C ILE A 604 20.47 -1.10 -31.37
N TYR A 605 20.66 -2.35 -31.80
CA TYR A 605 20.64 -2.76 -33.21
C TYR A 605 19.76 -4.00 -33.36
N ASP A 606 18.81 -3.96 -34.28
CA ASP A 606 17.90 -5.05 -34.64
C ASP A 606 18.06 -5.54 -36.09
N ASN A 607 18.84 -4.81 -36.90
CA ASN A 607 19.14 -5.13 -38.30
C ASN A 607 19.59 -6.61 -38.47
N PRO A 608 18.87 -7.44 -39.25
CA PRO A 608 19.18 -8.86 -39.44
C PRO A 608 20.61 -9.14 -39.91
N ASP A 609 21.23 -8.24 -40.66
CA ASP A 609 22.60 -8.39 -41.16
C ASP A 609 23.67 -8.17 -40.07
N ILE A 610 23.35 -7.41 -39.04
CA ILE A 610 24.13 -7.28 -37.80
C ILE A 610 23.86 -8.51 -36.92
N LEU A 611 22.59 -8.82 -36.66
CA LEU A 611 22.20 -9.91 -35.76
C LEU A 611 22.74 -11.28 -36.20
N LYS A 612 22.67 -11.62 -37.49
CA LYS A 612 23.16 -12.91 -38.01
C LYS A 612 24.67 -13.11 -37.82
N ARG A 613 25.45 -12.03 -37.73
CA ARG A 613 26.91 -12.07 -37.50
C ARG A 613 27.29 -12.26 -36.01
N VAL A 614 26.32 -12.12 -35.10
CA VAL A 614 26.47 -12.32 -33.64
C VAL A 614 25.60 -13.48 -33.15
N SER A 615 25.35 -14.47 -34.01
CA SER A 615 24.55 -15.69 -33.78
C SER A 615 25.24 -16.91 -34.41
N GLY A 616 24.60 -18.08 -34.36
CA GLY A 616 24.96 -19.23 -35.20
C GLY A 616 26.21 -19.99 -34.71
N SER A 617 26.92 -20.64 -35.63
CA SER A 617 28.09 -21.47 -35.29
C SER A 617 29.37 -20.65 -35.02
N ARG A 618 29.50 -19.46 -35.62
CA ARG A 618 30.72 -18.63 -35.56
C ARG A 618 30.35 -17.17 -35.33
N SER A 619 31.08 -16.49 -34.47
CA SER A 619 30.86 -15.07 -34.16
C SER A 619 32.21 -14.37 -34.01
N ASN A 620 32.34 -13.14 -34.51
CA ASN A 620 33.60 -12.38 -34.48
C ASN A 620 33.28 -10.90 -34.29
N ALA A 621 33.82 -10.31 -33.24
CA ALA A 621 33.65 -8.90 -32.90
C ALA A 621 35.01 -8.27 -32.62
N PHE A 622 35.35 -7.25 -33.38
CA PHE A 622 36.47 -6.35 -33.12
C PHE A 622 35.91 -4.98 -32.72
N MET A 623 36.50 -4.35 -31.70
CA MET A 623 36.22 -2.96 -31.34
C MET A 623 37.42 -2.33 -30.65
N ARG A 624 37.45 -1.00 -30.64
CA ARG A 624 38.34 -0.21 -29.78
C ARG A 624 37.51 0.42 -28.67
N PHE A 625 38.04 0.46 -27.45
CA PHE A 625 37.39 1.11 -26.31
C PHE A 625 38.37 1.98 -25.51
N LYS A 626 37.83 2.96 -24.79
CA LYS A 626 38.56 3.87 -23.88
C LYS A 626 37.75 4.09 -22.62
N THR A 627 38.31 3.90 -21.43
CA THR A 627 37.57 3.97 -20.15
C THR A 627 38.50 4.23 -18.97
N THR A 628 37.95 4.82 -17.90
CA THR A 628 38.58 4.93 -16.57
C THR A 628 37.83 4.14 -15.50
N ALA A 629 36.72 3.48 -15.85
CA ALA A 629 35.98 2.58 -14.97
C ALA A 629 36.50 1.15 -15.10
N LYS A 630 36.63 0.46 -13.95
CA LYS A 630 37.00 -0.96 -13.85
C LYS A 630 35.89 -1.92 -14.30
N ASP A 631 34.66 -1.45 -14.33
CA ASP A 631 33.46 -2.26 -14.59
C ASP A 631 32.59 -1.55 -15.62
N GLY A 632 32.09 -2.31 -16.58
CA GLY A 632 31.19 -1.79 -17.60
C GLY A 632 30.94 -2.78 -18.73
N LEU A 633 29.67 -2.92 -19.12
CA LEU A 633 29.27 -3.72 -20.27
C LEU A 633 29.64 -3.00 -21.59
N LEU A 634 30.37 -3.67 -22.49
CA LEU A 634 30.70 -3.14 -23.82
C LEU A 634 29.75 -3.69 -24.91
N LEU A 635 29.37 -4.96 -24.82
CA LEU A 635 28.47 -5.62 -25.77
C LEU A 635 27.64 -6.69 -25.05
N TRP A 636 26.34 -6.73 -25.33
CA TRP A 636 25.44 -7.81 -24.90
C TRP A 636 24.49 -8.24 -26.00
N ARG A 637 24.30 -9.55 -26.11
CA ARG A 637 23.12 -10.15 -26.75
C ARG A 637 22.84 -11.49 -26.09
N GLY A 638 21.59 -11.75 -25.72
CA GLY A 638 21.17 -12.96 -25.02
C GLY A 638 19.68 -12.88 -24.67
N ASP A 639 19.11 -13.99 -24.21
CA ASP A 639 17.74 -13.99 -23.70
C ASP A 639 17.56 -12.99 -22.54
N SER A 640 16.35 -12.48 -22.39
CA SER A 640 16.02 -11.41 -21.45
C SER A 640 14.68 -11.68 -20.76
N PRO A 641 14.64 -11.99 -19.45
CA PRO A 641 15.77 -12.22 -18.55
C PRO A 641 16.54 -13.51 -18.86
N MET A 642 17.86 -13.49 -18.61
CA MET A 642 18.76 -14.63 -18.83
C MET A 642 18.49 -15.76 -17.83
N ARG A 643 18.23 -16.98 -18.34
CA ARG A 643 18.14 -18.22 -17.55
C ARG A 643 19.52 -18.91 -17.45
N PRO A 644 19.75 -19.86 -16.53
CA PRO A 644 21.04 -20.56 -16.41
C PRO A 644 21.51 -21.24 -17.71
N ASN A 645 20.56 -21.76 -18.50
CA ASN A 645 20.80 -22.40 -19.80
C ASN A 645 20.38 -21.50 -20.98
N SER A 646 20.17 -20.19 -20.77
CA SER A 646 19.93 -19.27 -21.89
C SER A 646 21.21 -19.02 -22.68
N ASP A 647 21.08 -18.96 -24.00
CA ASP A 647 22.16 -18.53 -24.87
C ASP A 647 22.42 -17.03 -24.70
N PHE A 648 23.68 -16.67 -24.61
CA PHE A 648 24.13 -15.28 -24.60
C PHE A 648 25.57 -15.17 -25.12
N ILE A 649 25.94 -13.95 -25.51
CA ILE A 649 27.30 -13.56 -25.85
C ILE A 649 27.53 -12.12 -25.36
N SER A 650 28.64 -11.92 -24.68
CA SER A 650 28.93 -10.68 -23.97
C SER A 650 30.42 -10.33 -24.00
N LEU A 651 30.70 -9.03 -24.01
CA LEU A 651 32.03 -8.48 -23.81
C LEU A 651 31.92 -7.33 -22.80
N GLY A 652 32.75 -7.33 -21.78
CA GLY A 652 32.68 -6.32 -20.73
C GLY A 652 33.93 -6.29 -19.86
N LEU A 653 34.04 -5.24 -19.06
CA LEU A 653 35.02 -5.11 -17.98
C LEU A 653 34.40 -5.54 -16.66
N ARG A 654 35.19 -6.27 -15.86
CA ARG A 654 34.89 -6.68 -14.48
C ARG A 654 36.17 -6.63 -13.66
N ASP A 655 36.17 -5.89 -12.55
CA ASP A 655 37.33 -5.67 -11.68
C ASP A 655 38.59 -5.09 -12.38
N GLY A 656 38.41 -4.51 -13.58
CA GLY A 656 39.47 -4.00 -14.46
C GLY A 656 40.01 -5.03 -15.46
N ALA A 657 39.61 -6.30 -15.37
CA ALA A 657 39.90 -7.33 -16.35
C ALA A 657 38.86 -7.33 -17.48
N LEU A 658 39.28 -7.63 -18.71
CA LEU A 658 38.39 -7.71 -19.87
C LEU A 658 37.91 -9.16 -20.05
N VAL A 659 36.59 -9.35 -20.07
CA VAL A 659 35.94 -10.67 -20.07
C VAL A 659 35.10 -10.83 -21.34
N PHE A 660 35.42 -11.86 -22.12
CA PHE A 660 34.55 -12.36 -23.19
C PHE A 660 33.83 -13.61 -22.67
N SER A 661 32.50 -13.59 -22.62
CA SER A 661 31.70 -14.67 -22.03
C SER A 661 30.46 -14.99 -22.85
N TYR A 662 30.15 -16.28 -23.00
CA TYR A 662 29.03 -16.79 -23.79
C TYR A 662 28.51 -18.14 -23.25
N ASN A 663 27.26 -18.46 -23.56
CA ASN A 663 26.61 -19.75 -23.27
C ASN A 663 25.95 -20.29 -24.55
N LEU A 664 25.89 -21.62 -24.66
CA LEU A 664 25.32 -22.38 -25.79
C LEU A 664 24.34 -23.45 -25.26
N GLY A 665 23.54 -23.11 -24.24
CA GLY A 665 22.58 -24.02 -23.59
C GLY A 665 23.18 -25.10 -22.67
N SER A 666 24.50 -25.24 -22.58
CA SER A 666 25.19 -26.28 -21.78
C SER A 666 26.12 -25.74 -20.69
N GLY A 667 26.22 -24.42 -20.52
CA GLY A 667 27.03 -23.77 -19.49
C GLY A 667 27.97 -22.69 -20.04
N VAL A 668 28.34 -21.77 -19.16
CA VAL A 668 29.05 -20.52 -19.51
C VAL A 668 30.53 -20.75 -19.78
N ALA A 669 31.01 -20.33 -20.94
CA ALA A 669 32.42 -20.00 -21.15
C ALA A 669 32.69 -18.57 -20.65
N SER A 670 33.79 -18.39 -19.92
CA SER A 670 34.30 -17.08 -19.52
C SER A 670 35.80 -17.01 -19.78
N ILE A 671 36.23 -16.06 -20.61
CA ILE A 671 37.62 -15.92 -21.04
C ILE A 671 38.09 -14.52 -20.65
N MET A 672 38.91 -14.48 -19.60
CA MET A 672 39.39 -13.25 -18.96
C MET A 672 40.81 -12.91 -19.41
N VAL A 673 41.07 -11.61 -19.58
CA VAL A 673 42.41 -11.03 -19.71
C VAL A 673 42.60 -9.97 -18.63
N ASN A 674 43.66 -10.11 -17.84
CA ASN A 674 44.04 -9.11 -16.84
C ASN A 674 45.04 -8.13 -17.48
N GLY A 675 44.85 -6.82 -17.24
CA GLY A 675 45.66 -5.77 -17.82
C GLY A 675 45.21 -4.39 -17.31
N SER A 676 45.86 -3.32 -17.78
CA SER A 676 45.59 -1.95 -17.33
C SER A 676 44.46 -1.28 -18.12
N PHE A 677 43.35 -1.98 -18.36
CA PHE A 677 42.29 -1.60 -19.32
C PHE A 677 41.37 -0.45 -18.87
N SER A 678 41.74 0.25 -17.79
CA SER A 678 41.03 1.39 -17.20
C SER A 678 41.96 2.60 -17.00
N ASP A 679 43.05 2.69 -17.78
CA ASP A 679 44.05 3.77 -17.73
C ASP A 679 43.63 5.05 -18.50
N GLY A 680 42.44 5.07 -19.11
CA GLY A 680 41.95 6.17 -19.94
C GLY A 680 42.46 6.18 -21.38
N ARG A 681 43.19 5.16 -21.84
CA ARG A 681 43.72 5.04 -23.21
C ARG A 681 42.89 4.12 -24.10
N TRP A 682 43.20 4.12 -25.40
CA TRP A 682 42.50 3.31 -26.42
C TRP A 682 43.07 1.90 -26.48
N HIS A 683 42.29 0.92 -26.03
CA HIS A 683 42.57 -0.50 -26.17
C HIS A 683 41.89 -1.09 -27.41
N ARG A 684 42.53 -2.07 -28.05
CA ARG A 684 41.97 -2.88 -29.15
C ARG A 684 41.56 -4.24 -28.60
N VAL A 685 40.32 -4.67 -28.79
CA VAL A 685 39.86 -6.02 -28.45
C VAL A 685 39.30 -6.74 -29.67
N LYS A 686 39.69 -8.00 -29.81
CA LYS A 686 39.13 -8.95 -30.78
C LYS A 686 38.62 -10.19 -30.05
N ALA A 687 37.31 -10.40 -30.07
CA ALA A 687 36.65 -11.59 -29.54
C ALA A 687 36.15 -12.46 -30.71
N VAL A 688 36.49 -13.75 -30.68
CA VAL A 688 36.13 -14.72 -31.72
C VAL A 688 35.60 -15.98 -31.04
N ARG A 689 34.51 -16.53 -31.56
CA ARG A 689 33.97 -17.84 -31.19
C ARG A 689 33.79 -18.68 -32.44
N ASP A 690 34.19 -19.95 -32.37
CA ASP A 690 33.99 -20.97 -33.39
C ASP A 690 33.50 -22.26 -32.73
N GLY A 691 32.20 -22.55 -32.92
CA GLY A 691 31.49 -23.55 -32.14
C GLY A 691 31.55 -23.23 -30.64
N GLN A 692 32.13 -24.17 -29.89
CA GLN A 692 32.37 -24.06 -28.46
C GLN A 692 33.62 -23.26 -28.10
N SER A 693 34.58 -23.15 -29.03
CA SER A 693 35.91 -22.60 -28.76
C SER A 693 35.91 -21.08 -28.90
N GLY A 694 36.34 -20.39 -27.86
CA GLY A 694 36.44 -18.94 -27.81
C GLY A 694 37.89 -18.48 -27.73
N LYS A 695 38.16 -17.30 -28.31
CA LYS A 695 39.45 -16.62 -28.29
C LYS A 695 39.23 -15.12 -28.10
N ILE A 696 39.83 -14.56 -27.07
CA ILE A 696 39.96 -13.10 -26.90
C ILE A 696 41.42 -12.70 -27.14
N THR A 697 41.64 -11.51 -27.69
CA THR A 697 42.96 -10.90 -27.86
C THR A 697 42.80 -9.42 -27.57
N VAL A 698 43.65 -8.88 -26.68
CA VAL A 698 43.54 -7.49 -26.19
C VAL A 698 44.90 -6.84 -26.30
N ASP A 699 44.99 -5.80 -27.14
CA ASP A 699 46.23 -5.20 -27.61
C ASP A 699 47.32 -6.26 -27.85
N ASP A 700 48.45 -6.14 -27.17
CA ASP A 700 49.62 -7.00 -27.32
C ASP A 700 49.82 -7.92 -26.08
N TYR A 701 48.83 -8.03 -25.19
CA TYR A 701 48.78 -8.96 -24.04
C TYR A 701 48.66 -10.45 -24.44
N GLY A 702 48.78 -10.75 -25.74
CA GLY A 702 48.58 -12.05 -26.33
C GLY A 702 47.11 -12.45 -26.43
N ALA A 703 46.87 -13.70 -26.79
CA ALA A 703 45.54 -14.28 -26.88
C ALA A 703 45.26 -15.22 -25.71
N ARG A 704 44.04 -15.19 -25.19
CA ARG A 704 43.50 -16.20 -24.28
C ARG A 704 42.38 -16.96 -24.95
N THR A 705 42.30 -18.26 -24.68
CA THR A 705 41.32 -19.18 -25.25
C THR A 705 40.59 -19.92 -24.14
N GLY A 706 39.33 -20.25 -24.40
CA GLY A 706 38.50 -21.07 -23.53
C GLY A 706 37.49 -21.84 -24.35
N LYS A 707 36.69 -22.68 -23.69
CA LYS A 707 35.70 -23.53 -24.36
C LYS A 707 34.44 -23.61 -23.50
N SER A 708 33.26 -23.53 -24.11
CA SER A 708 32.01 -23.82 -23.40
C SER A 708 31.86 -25.34 -23.18
N PRO A 709 31.32 -25.78 -22.02
CA PRO A 709 31.02 -27.18 -21.73
C PRO A 709 29.91 -27.77 -22.63
N GLY A 710 29.65 -29.08 -22.46
CA GLY A 710 28.65 -29.84 -23.21
C GLY A 710 29.08 -30.20 -24.64
N MET A 711 28.09 -30.37 -25.54
CA MET A 711 28.30 -30.67 -26.97
C MET A 711 27.76 -29.59 -27.92
N MET A 712 26.96 -28.65 -27.41
CA MET A 712 26.31 -27.60 -28.20
C MET A 712 27.34 -26.65 -28.83
N ARG A 713 27.18 -26.34 -30.12
CA ARG A 713 28.08 -25.46 -30.91
C ARG A 713 27.43 -24.19 -31.46
N GLN A 714 26.10 -24.12 -31.45
CA GLN A 714 25.34 -23.05 -32.08
C GLN A 714 24.81 -22.08 -31.03
N LEU A 715 24.81 -20.78 -31.37
CA LEU A 715 24.35 -19.68 -30.53
C LEU A 715 22.98 -19.18 -31.04
N ASN A 716 21.92 -19.64 -30.39
CA ASN A 716 20.51 -19.49 -30.76
C ASN A 716 19.84 -18.37 -29.94
N ILE A 717 20.22 -17.12 -30.22
CA ILE A 717 19.71 -15.94 -29.50
C ILE A 717 18.68 -15.18 -30.32
N ASN A 718 17.54 -14.86 -29.70
CA ASN A 718 16.55 -13.91 -30.23
C ASN A 718 16.73 -12.51 -29.64
N GLY A 719 16.20 -11.49 -30.33
CA GLY A 719 16.28 -10.10 -29.87
C GLY A 719 17.56 -9.34 -30.27
N ALA A 720 17.58 -8.07 -29.89
CA ALA A 720 18.54 -7.06 -30.36
C ALA A 720 19.97 -7.23 -29.79
N LEU A 721 20.92 -6.60 -30.47
CA LEU A 721 22.29 -6.38 -30.00
C LEU A 721 22.34 -5.05 -29.22
N TYR A 722 22.98 -5.06 -28.06
CA TYR A 722 23.21 -3.89 -27.23
C TYR A 722 24.71 -3.55 -27.16
N VAL A 723 25.06 -2.27 -27.27
CA VAL A 723 26.44 -1.77 -27.21
C VAL A 723 26.58 -0.66 -26.16
N GLY A 724 27.63 -0.76 -25.35
CA GLY A 724 28.02 0.18 -24.28
C GLY A 724 27.14 0.18 -23.03
N GLY A 725 26.03 -0.57 -23.01
CA GLY A 725 25.10 -0.68 -21.90
C GLY A 725 23.74 -1.20 -22.35
N MET A 726 22.74 -1.13 -21.46
CA MET A 726 21.34 -1.49 -21.72
C MET A 726 20.44 -0.99 -20.58
N LYS A 727 19.11 -1.15 -20.68
CA LYS A 727 18.19 -1.00 -19.54
C LYS A 727 18.39 -2.17 -18.56
N GLU A 728 18.14 -1.96 -17.26
CA GLU A 728 18.04 -3.01 -16.22
C GLU A 728 19.16 -4.08 -16.27
N ILE A 729 20.41 -3.61 -16.37
CA ILE A 729 21.61 -4.42 -16.69
C ILE A 729 21.81 -5.59 -15.71
N ALA A 730 21.63 -5.36 -14.41
CA ALA A 730 21.79 -6.40 -13.39
C ALA A 730 20.78 -7.56 -13.59
N LEU A 731 19.54 -7.24 -13.95
CA LEU A 731 18.47 -8.23 -14.16
C LEU A 731 18.77 -9.11 -15.38
N HIS A 732 18.94 -8.54 -16.56
CA HIS A 732 19.05 -9.34 -17.79
C HIS A 732 20.45 -9.95 -18.00
N THR A 733 21.49 -9.50 -17.28
CA THR A 733 22.82 -10.14 -17.28
C THR A 733 23.05 -11.13 -16.12
N ASN A 734 22.06 -11.30 -15.22
CA ASN A 734 22.15 -12.10 -13.99
C ASN A 734 23.32 -11.65 -13.08
N ARG A 735 23.31 -10.39 -12.66
CA ARG A 735 24.35 -9.66 -11.89
C ARG A 735 25.79 -9.72 -12.46
N GLN A 736 26.00 -10.24 -13.68
CA GLN A 736 27.32 -10.27 -14.32
C GLN A 736 27.92 -8.88 -14.59
N TYR A 737 27.05 -7.87 -14.77
CA TYR A 737 27.42 -6.46 -14.90
C TYR A 737 26.35 -5.59 -14.22
N MET A 738 26.80 -4.64 -13.38
CA MET A 738 25.90 -3.70 -12.68
C MET A 738 25.78 -2.33 -13.38
N ARG A 739 26.56 -2.09 -14.44
CA ARG A 739 26.60 -0.81 -15.19
C ARG A 739 27.06 -1.01 -16.64
N GLY A 740 26.72 -0.06 -17.51
CA GLY A 740 27.30 0.08 -18.84
C GLY A 740 28.72 0.67 -18.79
N LEU A 741 29.33 0.83 -19.95
CA LEU A 741 30.62 1.51 -20.11
C LEU A 741 30.55 2.98 -19.67
N VAL A 742 31.56 3.43 -18.92
CA VAL A 742 31.84 4.86 -18.68
C VAL A 742 33.08 5.23 -19.47
N GLY A 743 32.91 5.63 -20.72
CA GLY A 743 33.98 5.62 -21.70
C GLY A 743 33.52 5.86 -23.14
N CYS A 744 34.27 5.37 -24.11
CA CYS A 744 33.97 5.49 -25.54
C CYS A 744 34.22 4.17 -26.27
N ILE A 745 33.53 3.95 -27.39
CA ILE A 745 33.75 2.82 -28.31
C ILE A 745 33.97 3.39 -29.73
N SER A 746 34.88 2.81 -30.50
CA SER A 746 35.06 3.12 -31.92
C SER A 746 35.47 1.87 -32.71
N HIS A 747 35.48 1.96 -34.05
CA HIS A 747 35.98 0.90 -34.94
C HIS A 747 35.31 -0.47 -34.70
N PHE A 748 33.98 -0.51 -34.59
CA PHE A 748 33.24 -1.76 -34.37
C PHE A 748 33.08 -2.54 -35.68
N THR A 749 33.56 -3.79 -35.71
CA THR A 749 33.54 -4.64 -36.90
C THR A 749 33.09 -6.05 -36.53
N LEU A 750 32.12 -6.57 -37.27
CA LEU A 750 31.57 -7.92 -37.14
C LEU A 750 32.02 -8.81 -38.30
N SER A 751 32.16 -10.11 -38.05
CA SER A 751 32.56 -11.14 -39.04
C SER A 751 33.89 -10.89 -39.80
N THR A 752 34.69 -9.90 -39.37
CA THR A 752 35.90 -9.34 -40.00
C THR A 752 35.68 -8.51 -41.27
N ASP A 753 34.51 -8.58 -41.89
CA ASP A 753 34.14 -7.87 -43.14
C ASP A 753 33.25 -6.64 -42.91
N TYR A 754 32.38 -6.69 -41.90
CA TYR A 754 31.26 -5.77 -41.76
C TYR A 754 31.54 -4.71 -40.69
N HIS A 755 31.89 -3.50 -41.11
CA HIS A 755 31.99 -2.35 -40.22
C HIS A 755 30.58 -1.86 -39.86
N VAL A 756 30.32 -1.63 -38.57
CA VAL A 756 29.06 -1.08 -38.06
C VAL A 756 29.26 0.41 -37.77
N SER A 757 28.45 1.28 -38.39
CA SER A 757 28.37 2.69 -38.03
C SER A 757 27.61 2.80 -36.70
N LEU A 758 28.35 3.11 -35.62
CA LEU A 758 27.87 2.97 -34.25
C LEU A 758 26.66 3.86 -33.91
N VAL A 759 26.33 4.87 -34.73
CA VAL A 759 25.19 5.77 -34.49
C VAL A 759 24.20 5.77 -35.65
N GLU A 760 24.62 5.45 -36.88
CA GLU A 760 23.73 5.42 -38.06
C GLU A 760 23.05 4.06 -38.25
N ASP A 761 23.69 2.94 -37.88
CA ASP A 761 23.09 1.60 -37.91
C ASP A 761 22.21 1.29 -36.68
N ALA A 762 22.19 2.18 -35.69
CA ALA A 762 21.49 1.99 -34.42
C ALA A 762 20.01 2.42 -34.52
N VAL A 763 19.09 1.54 -34.10
CA VAL A 763 17.64 1.77 -34.19
C VAL A 763 17.09 2.64 -33.04
N ASP A 764 17.71 2.59 -31.86
CA ASP A 764 17.50 3.51 -30.74
C ASP A 764 18.79 3.60 -29.90
N GLY A 765 18.90 4.64 -29.09
CA GLY A 765 19.91 4.77 -28.07
C GLY A 765 19.50 5.77 -26.99
N LYS A 766 20.22 5.75 -25.87
CA LYS A 766 20.06 6.72 -24.78
C LYS A 766 21.38 7.29 -24.32
N ASN A 767 21.39 8.59 -24.02
CA ASN A 767 22.52 9.33 -23.43
C ASN A 767 23.83 9.18 -24.23
N ILE A 768 23.77 9.30 -25.55
CA ILE A 768 24.93 9.16 -26.45
C ILE A 768 25.44 10.54 -26.88
N ASN A 769 26.68 10.85 -26.51
CA ASN A 769 27.36 12.12 -26.83
C ASN A 769 28.65 11.85 -27.63
N THR A 770 29.32 12.87 -28.15
CA THR A 770 30.61 12.73 -28.86
C THR A 770 31.79 12.56 -27.90
N CYS A 771 32.59 11.51 -28.10
CA CYS A 771 33.78 11.24 -27.29
C CYS A 771 34.88 12.31 -27.48
N GLY A 772 35.30 12.92 -26.38
CA GLY A 772 36.32 13.98 -26.39
C GLY A 772 35.76 15.40 -26.50
N ALA A 773 34.43 15.57 -26.53
CA ALA A 773 33.78 16.88 -26.42
C ALA A 773 33.80 17.43 -24.98
N LYS A 774 34.99 17.66 -24.42
CA LYS A 774 35.26 18.45 -23.20
C LYS A 774 36.76 18.68 -22.98
#